data_AF-A0A7D9EL97-F1
#
_entry.id   AF-A0A7D9EL97-F1
#
_cell.length_a   1.000
_cell.length_b   1.000
_cell.length_c   1.000
_cell.angle_alpha   90.00
_cell.angle_beta   90.00
_cell.angle_gamma   90.00
#
_symmetry.space_group_name_H-M   'P 1'
#
loop_
_entity.id
_entity.type
_entity.pdbx_description
1 polymer ?
#
loop_
_entity_poly.entity_id
_entity_poly.type
_entity_poly.pdbx_seq_one_letter_code
_entity_poly.pdbx_strand_id
1 'polypeptide(L)'
;MRAANDVWSKILDDMEQRGCVGKSLPLACQNYPTTITHVSNDYDFNKAPNGGCNVLCGTRLVCGHRCEQLCHPTDPNHEEYVCRKPCPKKCERGHRCKRRCYQECNKCMDETFKVVPRCRHVLAMPFHQDPSTFQCTKPCPKKLRCGHACPNKCGEPCARKCIEEVLKRWSPCHHTCKTRCHVDPAKTECPHPCKSLLTCEHICQGTVRTCGGCKQGRVHQPCASKCGRVMFCDHNCKVPCTKNCPPCPEKCENRCSHSDCHYKCGQPCTECNEPCQWKCRHWECTKLCGEMCNRPRCSEPCMKRLKKCGHRCAGLCGEPCPKKCLVCDKDELTEILFGYEDEEGARFLELADCGHVFEVNGMDGYIDTQEKEMKKGQSTSIQMIKCPRCKKAIRTSLRYGNIIKAILHDFEGVKKTISSRGAASMRMFGAKVRQDIASGDTVTEFPAEILNIERKLERLTTSEEQNVIKNQVQFLKFMTKLKEIINQAESVKRGPVHHRNYFWEANVSVDDPEIELMKCELDGLLKWVTRDRRRFSEQELEEFNEELHRAWLMLSYLALKLEIRKGKISLSESETRYMAYVTGNLETGAKLSEKIKKNCSTCLEHITRNKALGVKYTAITEEEKKIIVKAIGLAQGHWFKCPKGK
;
A
#
# COMPACT_ATOMS: atom_id res chain seq x y z
N MET A 1 68.66 12.47 -23.74
CA MET A 1 69.55 11.28 -23.68
C MET A 1 70.88 11.58 -22.99
N ARG A 2 71.61 12.65 -23.33
CA ARG A 2 72.91 13.01 -22.72
C ARG A 2 72.92 13.16 -21.18
N ALA A 3 71.84 13.64 -20.56
CA ALA A 3 71.78 13.82 -19.10
C ALA A 3 71.44 12.54 -18.30
N ALA A 4 71.19 11.40 -18.95
CA ALA A 4 70.62 10.22 -18.28
C ALA A 4 71.63 9.16 -17.85
N ASN A 5 72.80 9.05 -18.51
CA ASN A 5 73.89 8.12 -18.15
C ASN A 5 75.16 8.50 -18.94
N ASP A 6 76.33 8.48 -18.29
CA ASP A 6 77.64 8.79 -18.90
C ASP A 6 77.98 7.94 -20.12
N VAL A 7 77.47 6.70 -20.19
CA VAL A 7 77.68 5.80 -21.34
C VAL A 7 77.03 6.37 -22.61
N TRP A 8 75.80 6.90 -22.52
CA TRP A 8 75.10 7.47 -23.66
C TRP A 8 75.74 8.77 -24.13
N SER A 9 76.29 9.56 -23.22
CA SER A 9 77.06 10.75 -23.60
C SER A 9 78.30 10.39 -24.39
N LYS A 10 79.09 9.40 -23.93
CA LYS A 10 80.27 8.92 -24.67
C LYS A 10 79.94 8.36 -26.05
N ILE A 11 78.84 7.60 -26.17
CA ILE A 11 78.38 7.06 -27.46
C ILE A 11 77.94 8.19 -28.38
N LEU A 12 77.15 9.14 -27.89
CA LEU A 12 76.68 10.27 -28.70
C LEU A 12 77.84 11.17 -29.12
N ASP A 13 78.84 11.39 -28.25
CA ASP A 13 80.05 12.14 -28.58
C ASP A 13 80.90 11.44 -29.65
N ASP A 14 81.11 10.12 -29.56
CA ASP A 14 81.81 9.33 -30.59
C ASP A 14 81.03 9.33 -31.93
N MET A 15 79.70 9.19 -31.87
CA MET A 15 78.85 9.25 -33.07
C MET A 15 78.82 10.63 -33.72
N GLU A 16 78.83 11.70 -32.93
CA GLU A 16 78.93 13.07 -33.44
C GLU A 16 80.32 13.35 -34.01
N GLN A 17 81.41 12.89 -33.35
CA GLN A 17 82.78 13.00 -33.88
C GLN A 17 82.95 12.27 -35.22
N ARG A 18 82.30 11.12 -35.40
CA ARG A 18 82.32 10.35 -36.65
C ARG A 18 81.36 10.89 -37.72
N GLY A 19 80.59 11.94 -37.43
CA GLY A 19 79.60 12.50 -38.35
C GLY A 19 78.38 11.59 -38.61
N CYS A 20 78.12 10.62 -37.73
CA CYS A 20 77.04 9.64 -37.87
C CYS A 20 75.67 10.18 -37.45
N VAL A 21 75.59 11.41 -36.92
CA VAL A 21 74.35 12.04 -36.45
C VAL A 21 73.88 13.09 -37.45
N GLY A 22 72.80 12.78 -38.18
CA GLY A 22 72.16 13.70 -39.12
C GLY A 22 70.97 14.47 -38.51
N LYS A 23 70.50 15.52 -39.19
CA LYS A 23 69.35 16.35 -38.75
C LYS A 23 67.98 15.64 -38.88
N SER A 24 67.90 14.52 -39.61
CA SER A 24 66.68 13.79 -39.91
C SER A 24 66.98 12.33 -40.22
N LEU A 25 66.06 11.42 -39.92
CA LEU A 25 66.07 10.04 -40.39
C LEU A 25 65.40 9.94 -41.78
N PRO A 26 66.11 9.54 -42.85
CA PRO A 26 65.49 9.31 -44.15
C PRO A 26 64.76 7.96 -44.19
N LEU A 27 63.47 7.97 -44.53
CA LEU A 27 62.64 6.79 -44.77
C LEU A 27 62.42 6.60 -46.27
N ALA A 28 62.86 5.48 -46.84
CA ALA A 28 62.63 5.15 -48.25
C ALA A 28 61.37 4.26 -48.39
N CYS A 29 60.45 4.63 -49.28
CA CYS A 29 59.27 3.81 -49.55
C CYS A 29 59.65 2.58 -50.38
N GLN A 30 59.30 1.37 -49.92
CA GLN A 30 59.58 0.14 -50.66
C GLN A 30 58.86 0.07 -52.02
N ASN A 31 57.66 0.65 -52.13
CA ASN A 31 56.88 0.68 -53.37
C ASN A 31 57.31 1.81 -54.32
N TYR A 32 57.90 2.88 -53.79
CA TYR A 32 58.39 4.03 -54.55
C TYR A 32 59.80 4.40 -54.07
N PRO A 33 60.85 3.67 -54.49
CA PRO A 33 62.20 3.83 -53.94
C PRO A 33 62.80 5.23 -54.11
N THR A 34 62.31 6.00 -55.09
CA THR A 34 62.70 7.40 -55.32
C THR A 34 62.07 8.38 -54.33
N THR A 35 61.05 7.96 -53.58
CA THR A 35 60.37 8.78 -52.57
C THR A 35 61.05 8.60 -51.21
N ILE A 36 61.88 9.56 -50.82
CA ILE A 36 62.54 9.61 -49.52
C ILE A 36 61.83 10.63 -48.63
N THR A 37 61.32 10.18 -47.48
CA THR A 37 60.68 11.03 -46.48
C THR A 37 61.65 11.28 -45.33
N HIS A 38 62.07 12.53 -45.16
CA HIS A 38 62.92 12.91 -44.03
C HIS A 38 62.07 13.20 -42.79
N VAL A 39 62.38 12.49 -41.70
CA VAL A 39 61.64 12.57 -40.44
C VAL A 39 62.55 13.10 -39.34
N SER A 40 62.21 14.25 -38.76
CA SER A 40 62.99 14.88 -37.68
C SER A 40 62.25 14.89 -36.34
N ASN A 41 60.94 14.67 -36.35
CA ASN A 41 60.09 14.58 -35.14
C ASN A 41 58.97 13.53 -35.34
N ASP A 42 58.17 13.32 -34.30
CA ASP A 42 57.07 12.36 -34.28
C ASP A 42 55.96 12.69 -35.29
N TYR A 43 55.60 13.97 -35.48
CA TYR A 43 54.57 14.37 -36.45
C TYR A 43 54.96 14.06 -37.90
N ASP A 44 56.24 14.08 -38.23
CA ASP A 44 56.73 13.80 -39.57
C ASP A 44 56.44 12.35 -40.02
N PHE A 45 56.24 11.41 -39.10
CA PHE A 45 55.82 10.03 -39.44
C PHE A 45 54.43 9.96 -40.09
N ASN A 46 53.57 10.99 -39.93
CA ASN A 46 52.29 11.06 -40.63
C ASN A 46 52.43 11.20 -42.15
N LYS A 47 53.63 11.52 -42.66
CA LYS A 47 53.95 11.53 -44.09
C LYS A 47 54.14 10.10 -44.65
N ALA A 48 54.26 9.11 -43.78
CA ALA A 48 54.46 7.69 -44.10
C ALA A 48 53.60 6.77 -43.19
N PRO A 49 52.27 6.99 -43.10
CA PRO A 49 51.46 6.46 -42.00
C PRO A 49 51.27 4.93 -42.07
N ASN A 50 51.28 4.35 -43.26
CA ASN A 50 51.10 2.91 -43.50
C ASN A 50 52.44 2.19 -43.75
N GLY A 51 53.58 2.79 -43.37
CA GLY A 51 54.92 2.26 -43.66
C GLY A 51 55.41 2.47 -45.11
N GLY A 52 54.59 3.12 -45.96
CA GLY A 52 54.95 3.58 -47.29
C GLY A 52 55.04 5.11 -47.38
N CYS A 53 54.71 5.71 -48.53
CA CYS A 53 54.57 7.16 -48.69
C CYS A 53 53.10 7.62 -48.56
N ASN A 54 52.86 8.92 -48.58
CA ASN A 54 51.52 9.52 -48.55
C ASN A 54 50.76 9.51 -49.90
N VAL A 55 51.24 8.77 -50.90
CA VAL A 55 50.55 8.61 -52.19
C VAL A 55 49.42 7.60 -52.03
N LEU A 56 48.25 7.84 -52.63
CA LEU A 56 47.17 6.86 -52.65
C LEU A 56 47.60 5.57 -53.36
N CYS A 57 47.33 4.42 -52.77
CA CYS A 57 47.68 3.12 -53.36
C CYS A 57 47.03 2.94 -54.74
N GLY A 58 45.72 3.16 -54.84
CA GLY A 58 45.04 3.21 -56.13
C GLY A 58 44.93 1.87 -56.88
N THR A 59 45.43 0.76 -56.33
CA THR A 59 45.35 -0.57 -56.94
C THR A 59 43.90 -1.03 -57.13
N ARG A 60 43.61 -1.69 -58.26
CA ARG A 60 42.28 -2.23 -58.56
C ARG A 60 42.10 -3.59 -57.89
N LEU A 61 41.13 -3.67 -56.98
CA LEU A 61 40.77 -4.88 -56.25
C LEU A 61 40.01 -5.87 -57.16
N VAL A 62 39.97 -7.13 -56.77
CA VAL A 62 39.21 -8.20 -57.46
C VAL A 62 37.71 -7.86 -57.66
N CYS A 63 37.12 -7.09 -56.74
CA CYS A 63 35.74 -6.62 -56.88
C CYS A 63 35.56 -5.47 -57.89
N GLY A 64 36.63 -5.05 -58.57
CA GLY A 64 36.65 -3.97 -59.56
C GLY A 64 36.79 -2.57 -58.96
N HIS A 65 36.62 -2.42 -57.64
CA HIS A 65 36.82 -1.16 -56.92
C HIS A 65 38.30 -0.81 -56.74
N ARG A 66 38.60 0.48 -56.62
CA ARG A 66 39.94 0.99 -56.33
C ARG A 66 40.21 1.03 -54.82
N CYS A 67 41.39 0.60 -54.40
CA CYS A 67 41.88 0.73 -53.03
C CYS A 67 41.97 2.21 -52.62
N GLU A 68 41.45 2.53 -51.44
CA GLU A 68 41.42 3.90 -50.88
C GLU A 68 42.49 4.14 -49.81
N GLN A 69 43.33 3.13 -49.51
CA GLN A 69 44.45 3.31 -48.58
C GLN A 69 45.57 4.14 -49.21
N LEU A 70 46.32 4.84 -48.35
CA LEU A 70 47.63 5.37 -48.72
C LEU A 70 48.61 4.21 -48.94
N CYS A 71 49.69 4.49 -49.65
CA CYS A 71 50.70 3.52 -50.05
C CYS A 71 51.12 2.67 -48.85
N HIS A 72 50.92 1.37 -48.95
CA HIS A 72 51.17 0.41 -47.90
C HIS A 72 51.98 -0.76 -48.49
N PRO A 73 53.13 -1.12 -47.89
CA PRO A 73 53.93 -2.26 -48.33
C PRO A 73 53.51 -3.58 -47.66
N THR A 74 52.64 -3.52 -46.65
CA THR A 74 52.24 -4.68 -45.83
C THR A 74 51.35 -5.68 -46.58
N ASP A 75 50.47 -5.22 -47.47
CA ASP A 75 49.57 -6.07 -48.28
C ASP A 75 49.67 -5.68 -49.77
N PRO A 76 50.79 -5.98 -50.45
CA PRO A 76 51.01 -5.53 -51.82
C PRO A 76 49.94 -6.08 -52.80
N ASN A 77 49.44 -7.30 -52.54
CA ASN A 77 48.46 -7.98 -53.38
C ASN A 77 46.99 -7.73 -52.98
N HIS A 78 46.73 -7.01 -51.88
CA HIS A 78 45.38 -6.72 -51.38
C HIS A 78 44.57 -7.99 -51.04
N GLU A 79 45.24 -9.01 -50.50
CA GLU A 79 44.62 -10.29 -50.14
C GLU A 79 43.78 -10.16 -48.86
N GLU A 80 44.19 -9.31 -47.93
CA GLU A 80 43.47 -9.07 -46.67
C GLU A 80 42.53 -7.85 -46.74
N TYR A 81 42.61 -7.07 -47.82
CA TYR A 81 41.84 -5.85 -47.97
C TYR A 81 40.32 -6.10 -48.18
N VAL A 82 39.50 -5.61 -47.24
CA VAL A 82 38.03 -5.73 -47.30
C VAL A 82 37.36 -4.50 -47.93
N CYS A 83 36.75 -4.66 -49.10
CA CYS A 83 36.07 -3.58 -49.79
C CYS A 83 34.70 -3.23 -49.18
N ARG A 84 34.56 -2.00 -48.67
CA ARG A 84 33.32 -1.48 -48.02
C ARG A 84 32.45 -0.59 -48.93
N LYS A 85 32.78 -0.48 -50.21
CA LYS A 85 31.95 0.25 -51.20
C LYS A 85 30.60 -0.46 -51.44
N PRO A 86 29.58 0.23 -51.96
CA PRO A 86 28.30 -0.40 -52.33
C PRO A 86 28.52 -1.61 -53.28
N CYS A 87 27.79 -2.72 -53.09
CA CYS A 87 27.89 -3.91 -53.98
C CYS A 87 27.50 -3.48 -55.40
N PRO A 88 28.38 -3.60 -56.41
CA PRO A 88 28.08 -3.20 -57.79
C PRO A 88 27.19 -4.23 -58.49
N LYS A 89 27.00 -5.41 -57.88
CA LYS A 89 26.20 -6.50 -58.43
C LYS A 89 24.72 -6.14 -58.47
N LYS A 90 24.05 -6.62 -59.51
CA LYS A 90 22.59 -6.60 -59.64
C LYS A 90 22.05 -8.02 -59.40
N CYS A 91 20.84 -8.15 -58.86
CA CYS A 91 20.16 -9.45 -58.84
C CYS A 91 19.75 -9.87 -60.26
N GLU A 92 19.28 -11.11 -60.44
CA GLU A 92 18.81 -11.65 -61.74
C GLU A 92 17.75 -10.77 -62.43
N ARG A 93 17.00 -9.98 -61.66
CA ARG A 93 15.97 -9.04 -62.16
C ARG A 93 16.49 -7.62 -62.40
N GLY A 94 17.80 -7.40 -62.29
CA GLY A 94 18.43 -6.11 -62.57
C GLY A 94 18.42 -5.08 -61.43
N HIS A 95 17.89 -5.41 -60.25
CA HIS A 95 17.91 -4.49 -59.10
C HIS A 95 19.30 -4.36 -58.51
N ARG A 96 19.71 -3.12 -58.15
CA ARG A 96 20.99 -2.85 -57.49
C ARG A 96 21.00 -3.46 -56.08
N CYS A 97 22.06 -4.19 -55.75
CA CYS A 97 22.21 -4.75 -54.42
C CYS A 97 22.33 -3.63 -53.38
N LYS A 98 21.52 -3.69 -52.32
CA LYS A 98 21.54 -2.72 -51.20
C LYS A 98 22.64 -3.04 -50.16
N ARG A 99 23.44 -4.10 -50.37
CA ARG A 99 24.51 -4.56 -49.45
C ARG A 99 25.88 -3.94 -49.78
N ARG A 100 26.84 -4.10 -48.85
CA ARG A 100 28.25 -3.69 -49.05
C ARG A 100 29.00 -4.74 -49.89
N CYS A 101 30.07 -4.34 -50.59
CA CYS A 101 30.76 -5.19 -51.55
C CYS A 101 31.37 -6.47 -50.95
N TYR A 102 31.82 -6.42 -49.70
CA TYR A 102 32.32 -7.59 -48.96
C TYR A 102 31.22 -8.55 -48.51
N GLN A 103 29.95 -8.12 -48.48
CA GLN A 103 28.84 -8.97 -48.02
C GLN A 103 28.38 -9.86 -49.17
N GLU A 104 28.10 -11.12 -48.87
CA GLU A 104 27.46 -12.00 -49.85
C GLU A 104 26.12 -11.40 -50.31
N CYS A 105 26.02 -11.15 -51.61
CA CYS A 105 24.83 -10.56 -52.22
C CYS A 105 23.79 -11.70 -52.44
N ASN A 106 23.12 -12.17 -51.38
CA ASN A 106 22.11 -13.24 -51.40
C ASN A 106 20.67 -12.68 -51.47
N LYS A 107 19.78 -13.37 -52.23
CA LYS A 107 18.31 -13.19 -52.46
C LYS A 107 17.74 -11.76 -52.46
N CYS A 108 17.04 -11.38 -53.54
CA CYS A 108 16.46 -10.05 -53.70
C CYS A 108 15.44 -9.71 -52.60
N MET A 109 15.65 -8.59 -51.90
CA MET A 109 14.82 -8.12 -50.78
C MET A 109 13.70 -7.14 -51.19
N ASP A 110 13.57 -6.82 -52.48
CA ASP A 110 12.50 -5.95 -52.92
C ASP A 110 11.14 -6.66 -52.80
N GLU A 111 10.15 -5.91 -52.32
CA GLU A 111 8.81 -6.41 -52.08
C GLU A 111 8.01 -6.45 -53.38
N THR A 112 7.17 -7.46 -53.51
CA THR A 112 6.17 -7.56 -54.57
C THR A 112 4.85 -7.97 -53.95
N PHE A 113 3.75 -7.57 -54.59
CA PHE A 113 2.43 -8.05 -54.21
C PHE A 113 2.26 -9.50 -54.66
N LYS A 114 1.96 -10.40 -53.71
CA LYS A 114 1.61 -11.80 -53.99
C LYS A 114 0.30 -12.15 -53.30
N VAL A 115 -0.42 -13.12 -53.86
CA VAL A 115 -1.65 -13.67 -53.26
C VAL A 115 -1.27 -14.78 -52.29
N VAL A 116 -1.70 -14.69 -51.03
CA VAL A 116 -1.53 -15.76 -50.04
C VAL A 116 -2.52 -16.89 -50.35
N PRO A 117 -2.10 -18.12 -50.73
CA PRO A 117 -3.02 -19.15 -51.23
C PRO A 117 -4.11 -19.56 -50.24
N ARG A 118 -3.79 -19.59 -48.93
CA ARG A 118 -4.71 -20.03 -47.87
C ARG A 118 -5.90 -19.10 -47.63
N CYS A 119 -5.77 -17.81 -47.95
CA CYS A 119 -6.80 -16.80 -47.65
C CYS A 119 -7.08 -15.82 -48.80
N ARG A 120 -6.38 -15.96 -49.93
CA ARG A 120 -6.50 -15.15 -51.16
C ARG A 120 -6.28 -13.64 -50.96
N HIS A 121 -5.71 -13.22 -49.84
CA HIS A 121 -5.34 -11.82 -49.62
C HIS A 121 -4.09 -11.47 -50.42
N VAL A 122 -4.11 -10.28 -51.03
CA VAL A 122 -2.96 -9.67 -51.70
C VAL A 122 -2.15 -8.89 -50.68
N LEU A 123 -0.89 -9.27 -50.47
CA LEU A 123 0.02 -8.65 -49.51
C LEU A 123 1.38 -8.39 -50.15
N ALA A 124 2.03 -7.30 -49.73
CA ALA A 124 3.42 -7.03 -50.06
C ALA A 124 4.31 -8.00 -49.26
N MET A 125 5.21 -8.70 -49.95
CA MET A 125 6.20 -9.59 -49.34
C MET A 125 7.48 -9.64 -50.18
N PRO A 126 8.63 -9.98 -49.57
CA PRO A 126 9.88 -10.09 -50.32
C PRO A 126 9.74 -11.05 -51.50
N PHE A 127 10.34 -10.71 -52.64
CA PHE A 127 10.21 -11.53 -53.85
C PHE A 127 10.63 -12.99 -53.67
N HIS A 128 11.64 -13.25 -52.84
CA HIS A 128 12.10 -14.61 -52.56
C HIS A 128 11.24 -15.38 -51.54
N GLN A 129 10.29 -14.73 -50.86
CA GLN A 129 9.40 -15.37 -49.90
C GLN A 129 8.28 -16.14 -50.61
N ASP A 130 8.08 -17.40 -50.23
CA ASP A 130 6.98 -18.23 -50.74
C ASP A 130 5.64 -17.79 -50.12
N PRO A 131 4.63 -17.39 -50.93
CA PRO A 131 3.29 -17.06 -50.47
C PRO A 131 2.62 -18.13 -49.61
N SER A 132 2.96 -19.41 -49.79
CA SER A 132 2.36 -20.54 -49.08
C SER A 132 2.72 -20.56 -47.58
N THR A 133 3.90 -20.03 -47.24
CA THR A 133 4.45 -19.96 -45.87
C THR A 133 4.19 -18.63 -45.18
N PHE A 134 3.67 -17.64 -45.91
CA PHE A 134 3.47 -16.30 -45.41
C PHE A 134 2.23 -16.21 -44.50
N GLN A 135 2.40 -15.68 -43.28
CA GLN A 135 1.29 -15.44 -42.36
C GLN A 135 0.53 -14.19 -42.76
N CYS A 136 -0.78 -14.32 -42.99
CA CYS A 136 -1.61 -13.21 -43.42
C CYS A 136 -1.77 -12.17 -42.29
N THR A 137 -1.61 -10.89 -42.62
CA THR A 137 -1.71 -9.78 -41.67
C THR A 137 -3.09 -9.11 -41.66
N LYS A 138 -3.99 -9.48 -42.58
CA LYS A 138 -5.36 -8.96 -42.64
C LYS A 138 -6.21 -9.48 -41.46
N PRO A 139 -7.21 -8.72 -40.99
CA PRO A 139 -8.12 -9.18 -39.94
C PRO A 139 -8.88 -10.42 -40.40
N CYS A 140 -9.24 -11.29 -39.45
CA CYS A 140 -10.04 -12.47 -39.76
C CYS A 140 -11.45 -12.05 -40.22
N PRO A 141 -11.95 -12.53 -41.38
CA PRO A 141 -13.27 -12.14 -41.89
C PRO A 141 -14.43 -12.83 -41.15
N LYS A 142 -14.14 -13.78 -40.25
CA LYS A 142 -15.16 -14.55 -39.55
C LYS A 142 -15.75 -13.75 -38.38
N LYS A 143 -17.05 -13.91 -38.16
CA LYS A 143 -17.75 -13.44 -36.97
C LYS A 143 -17.81 -14.54 -35.92
N LEU A 144 -17.70 -14.17 -34.65
CA LEU A 144 -17.89 -15.06 -33.50
C LEU A 144 -19.38 -15.39 -33.32
N ARG A 145 -19.70 -16.38 -32.48
CA ARG A 145 -21.09 -16.79 -32.19
C ARG A 145 -21.98 -15.65 -31.68
N CYS A 146 -21.38 -14.65 -31.03
CA CYS A 146 -22.07 -13.45 -30.55
C CYS A 146 -22.29 -12.37 -31.63
N GLY A 147 -21.96 -12.64 -32.90
CA GLY A 147 -22.12 -11.72 -34.03
C GLY A 147 -20.99 -10.70 -34.23
N HIS A 148 -20.08 -10.57 -33.26
CA HIS A 148 -18.93 -9.65 -33.31
C HIS A 148 -17.79 -10.18 -34.21
N ALA A 149 -16.97 -9.28 -34.74
CA ALA A 149 -15.81 -9.63 -35.55
C ALA A 149 -14.75 -10.39 -34.71
N CYS A 150 -14.05 -11.34 -35.34
CA CYS A 150 -12.95 -12.04 -34.70
C CYS A 150 -11.76 -11.07 -34.49
N PRO A 151 -11.19 -10.97 -33.27
CA PRO A 151 -10.07 -10.07 -32.99
C PRO A 151 -8.73 -10.56 -33.57
N ASN A 152 -8.66 -11.81 -34.06
CA ASN A 152 -7.43 -12.43 -34.55
C ASN A 152 -7.19 -12.14 -36.04
N LYS A 153 -5.98 -12.42 -36.51
CA LYS A 153 -5.62 -12.27 -37.92
C LYS A 153 -6.11 -13.44 -38.76
N CYS A 154 -6.21 -13.22 -40.05
CA CYS A 154 -6.61 -14.24 -41.01
C CYS A 154 -5.56 -15.37 -41.05
N GLY A 155 -6.00 -16.63 -40.94
CA GLY A 155 -5.12 -17.79 -40.90
C GLY A 155 -4.74 -18.24 -39.48
N GLU A 156 -5.00 -17.42 -38.45
CA GLU A 156 -4.91 -17.84 -37.04
C GLU A 156 -6.20 -18.54 -36.59
N PRO A 157 -6.13 -19.45 -35.60
CA PRO A 157 -7.33 -19.99 -34.94
C PRO A 157 -8.20 -18.85 -34.39
N CYS A 158 -9.52 -18.89 -34.65
CA CYS A 158 -10.42 -17.84 -34.20
C CYS A 158 -10.56 -17.81 -32.67
N ALA A 159 -10.64 -16.60 -32.10
CA ALA A 159 -10.79 -16.43 -30.67
C ALA A 159 -12.11 -17.04 -30.16
N ARG A 160 -12.06 -17.79 -29.04
CA ARG A 160 -13.28 -18.33 -28.40
C ARG A 160 -14.00 -17.32 -27.52
N LYS A 161 -13.27 -16.32 -27.00
CA LYS A 161 -13.80 -15.26 -26.13
C LYS A 161 -13.83 -13.94 -26.88
N CYS A 162 -15.02 -13.38 -27.05
CA CYS A 162 -15.18 -12.07 -27.67
C CYS A 162 -14.71 -10.96 -26.72
N ILE A 163 -13.81 -10.10 -27.19
CA ILE A 163 -13.26 -8.98 -26.42
C ILE A 163 -13.99 -7.65 -26.66
N GLU A 164 -14.93 -7.61 -27.61
CA GLU A 164 -15.72 -6.41 -27.89
C GLU A 164 -16.44 -5.92 -26.64
N GLU A 165 -16.44 -4.60 -26.45
CA GLU A 165 -17.06 -3.97 -25.30
C GLU A 165 -18.55 -3.73 -25.55
N VAL A 166 -19.41 -4.35 -24.74
CA VAL A 166 -20.87 -4.23 -24.80
C VAL A 166 -21.41 -3.78 -23.44
N LEU A 167 -22.57 -3.13 -23.46
CA LEU A 167 -23.30 -2.80 -22.24
C LEU A 167 -24.04 -4.04 -21.75
N LYS A 168 -23.81 -4.41 -20.49
CA LYS A 168 -24.56 -5.49 -19.82
C LYS A 168 -25.12 -4.99 -18.50
N ARG A 169 -26.24 -5.57 -18.07
CA ARG A 169 -26.90 -5.26 -16.81
C ARG A 169 -26.64 -6.38 -15.80
N TRP A 170 -26.17 -6.03 -14.60
CA TRP A 170 -25.93 -6.97 -13.51
C TRP A 170 -27.15 -7.07 -12.59
N SER A 171 -27.55 -8.30 -12.24
CA SER A 171 -28.53 -8.57 -11.20
C SER A 171 -27.81 -8.99 -9.91
N PRO A 172 -28.27 -8.61 -8.71
CA PRO A 172 -29.49 -7.86 -8.37
C PRO A 172 -29.31 -6.33 -8.31
N CYS A 173 -28.08 -5.81 -8.44
CA CYS A 173 -27.83 -4.36 -8.30
C CYS A 173 -28.40 -3.50 -9.44
N HIS A 174 -28.84 -4.12 -10.53
CA HIS A 174 -29.40 -3.48 -11.73
C HIS A 174 -28.50 -2.47 -12.45
N HIS A 175 -27.22 -2.38 -12.10
CA HIS A 175 -26.25 -1.52 -12.77
C HIS A 175 -25.94 -1.99 -14.19
N THR A 176 -25.92 -1.05 -15.13
CA THR A 176 -25.46 -1.28 -16.50
C THR A 176 -24.00 -0.84 -16.62
N CYS A 177 -23.11 -1.77 -16.96
CA CYS A 177 -21.68 -1.51 -17.11
C CYS A 177 -21.18 -1.91 -18.50
N LYS A 178 -20.20 -1.18 -19.01
CA LYS A 178 -19.46 -1.55 -20.22
C LYS A 178 -18.48 -2.67 -19.86
N THR A 179 -18.56 -3.80 -20.55
CA THR A 179 -17.70 -4.98 -20.32
C THR A 179 -17.45 -5.76 -21.59
N ARG A 180 -16.51 -6.70 -21.56
CA ARG A 180 -16.25 -7.60 -22.69
C ARG A 180 -17.44 -8.53 -22.92
N CYS A 181 -17.80 -8.77 -24.18
CA CYS A 181 -18.96 -9.57 -24.59
C CYS A 181 -18.96 -10.99 -24.00
N HIS A 182 -17.80 -11.61 -23.80
CA HIS A 182 -17.73 -12.95 -23.17
C HIS A 182 -17.98 -12.96 -21.65
N VAL A 183 -18.00 -11.81 -20.98
CA VAL A 183 -18.21 -11.71 -19.53
C VAL A 183 -19.68 -11.93 -19.23
N ASP A 184 -20.01 -12.92 -18.41
CA ASP A 184 -21.37 -13.24 -18.02
C ASP A 184 -21.73 -12.50 -16.71
N PRO A 185 -22.70 -11.55 -16.73
CA PRO A 185 -23.14 -10.84 -15.52
C PRO A 185 -23.71 -11.74 -14.42
N ALA A 186 -24.20 -12.95 -14.75
CA ALA A 186 -24.72 -13.89 -13.76
C ALA A 186 -23.62 -14.62 -13.00
N LYS A 187 -22.39 -14.68 -13.55
CA LYS A 187 -21.24 -15.40 -12.98
C LYS A 187 -20.12 -14.49 -12.52
N THR A 188 -20.27 -13.17 -12.68
CA THR A 188 -19.23 -12.20 -12.38
C THR A 188 -19.76 -11.07 -11.52
N GLU A 189 -18.91 -10.59 -10.63
CA GLU A 189 -19.21 -9.46 -9.76
C GLU A 189 -19.46 -8.18 -10.57
N CYS A 190 -20.40 -7.36 -10.10
CA CYS A 190 -20.72 -6.09 -10.75
C CYS A 190 -19.55 -5.11 -10.62
N PRO A 191 -18.98 -4.59 -11.72
CA PRO A 191 -17.82 -3.69 -11.70
C PRO A 191 -18.20 -2.22 -11.40
N HIS A 192 -19.48 -1.89 -11.25
CA HIS A 192 -19.94 -0.51 -11.03
C HIS A 192 -19.36 0.09 -9.73
N PRO A 193 -18.88 1.34 -9.69
CA PRO A 193 -18.30 1.91 -8.48
C PRO A 193 -19.31 2.03 -7.32
N CYS A 194 -18.90 1.60 -6.13
CA CYS A 194 -19.65 1.88 -4.91
C CYS A 194 -19.44 3.36 -4.52
N LYS A 195 -20.53 4.09 -4.27
CA LYS A 195 -20.52 5.51 -3.88
C LYS A 195 -21.21 5.77 -2.53
N SER A 196 -21.45 4.71 -1.75
CA SER A 196 -22.12 4.80 -0.46
C SER A 196 -21.29 5.59 0.55
N LEU A 197 -21.95 6.34 1.43
CA LEU A 197 -21.33 7.01 2.56
C LEU A 197 -21.11 5.99 3.70
N LEU A 198 -19.87 5.87 4.16
CA LEU A 198 -19.49 4.98 5.27
C LEU A 198 -19.85 5.63 6.62
N THR A 199 -19.85 4.85 7.71
CA THR A 199 -20.14 5.37 9.07
C THR A 199 -19.08 6.36 9.56
N CYS A 200 -17.91 6.36 8.94
CA CYS A 200 -16.86 7.35 9.17
C CYS A 200 -16.97 8.59 8.28
N GLU A 201 -18.13 8.79 7.63
CA GLU A 201 -18.47 9.94 6.77
C GLU A 201 -17.60 10.09 5.52
N HIS A 202 -16.81 9.07 5.20
CA HIS A 202 -16.07 8.99 3.95
C HIS A 202 -16.89 8.24 2.90
N ILE A 203 -16.76 8.63 1.64
CA ILE A 203 -17.30 7.85 0.52
C ILE A 203 -16.54 6.53 0.41
N CYS A 204 -17.23 5.42 0.12
CA CYS A 204 -16.59 4.13 -0.06
C CYS A 204 -15.56 4.18 -1.21
N GLN A 205 -14.28 4.15 -0.86
CA GLN A 205 -13.15 4.17 -1.80
C GLN A 205 -12.34 2.86 -1.79
N GLY A 206 -12.92 1.76 -1.27
CA GLY A 206 -12.23 0.49 -1.00
C GLY A 206 -11.31 0.00 -2.12
N THR A 207 -10.39 -0.92 -1.80
CA THR A 207 -9.36 -1.41 -2.75
C THR A 207 -9.96 -2.05 -4.00
N VAL A 208 -11.18 -2.58 -3.89
CA VAL A 208 -12.01 -2.97 -5.03
C VAL A 208 -13.23 -2.03 -5.06
N ARG A 209 -13.12 -0.91 -5.78
CA ARG A 209 -14.19 0.10 -5.96
C ARG A 209 -15.33 -0.44 -6.80
N THR A 210 -15.94 -1.56 -6.43
CA THR A 210 -17.03 -2.17 -7.19
C THR A 210 -18.19 -2.56 -6.30
N CYS A 211 -19.39 -2.46 -6.86
CA CYS A 211 -20.66 -2.82 -6.25
C CYS A 211 -20.66 -4.31 -5.88
N GLY A 212 -20.07 -5.17 -6.72
CA GLY A 212 -19.87 -6.58 -6.41
C GLY A 212 -18.96 -6.81 -5.21
N GLY A 213 -17.82 -6.11 -5.15
CA GLY A 213 -16.87 -6.23 -4.03
C GLY A 213 -17.41 -5.74 -2.68
N CYS A 214 -18.46 -4.90 -2.67
CA CYS A 214 -19.16 -4.48 -1.45
C CYS A 214 -20.46 -5.27 -1.20
N LYS A 215 -20.70 -6.37 -1.93
CA LYS A 215 -21.98 -7.10 -1.94
C LYS A 215 -23.19 -6.15 -2.03
N GLN A 216 -23.19 -5.28 -3.05
CA GLN A 216 -24.21 -4.25 -3.27
C GLN A 216 -24.39 -3.27 -2.11
N GLY A 217 -23.33 -3.00 -1.35
CA GLY A 217 -23.35 -2.10 -0.19
C GLY A 217 -23.81 -2.76 1.11
N ARG A 218 -23.90 -4.10 1.14
CA ARG A 218 -24.18 -4.85 2.36
C ARG A 218 -22.95 -5.03 3.23
N VAL A 219 -21.78 -5.26 2.62
CA VAL A 219 -20.51 -5.47 3.33
C VAL A 219 -19.43 -4.61 2.70
N HIS A 220 -19.21 -3.41 3.24
CA HIS A 220 -18.17 -2.52 2.75
C HIS A 220 -16.79 -2.98 3.22
N GLN A 221 -15.78 -2.67 2.42
CA GLN A 221 -14.38 -2.81 2.80
C GLN A 221 -13.95 -1.71 3.77
N PRO A 222 -12.83 -1.89 4.52
CA PRO A 222 -12.32 -0.85 5.40
C PRO A 222 -12.11 0.47 4.67
N CYS A 223 -12.39 1.58 5.35
CA CYS A 223 -12.14 2.89 4.78
C CYS A 223 -10.63 3.06 4.53
N ALA A 224 -10.26 3.30 3.27
CA ALA A 224 -8.89 3.55 2.85
C ALA A 224 -8.50 5.05 2.93
N SER A 225 -9.43 5.92 3.32
CA SER A 225 -9.17 7.36 3.44
C SER A 225 -8.19 7.63 4.56
N LYS A 226 -7.27 8.57 4.33
CA LYS A 226 -6.30 9.03 5.35
C LYS A 226 -7.07 9.67 6.52
N CYS A 227 -6.77 9.27 7.75
CA CYS A 227 -7.45 9.82 8.92
C CYS A 227 -7.05 11.28 9.19
N GLY A 228 -5.75 11.58 9.33
CA GLY A 228 -5.24 12.95 9.51
C GLY A 228 -5.58 13.63 10.84
N ARG A 229 -6.49 13.06 11.65
CA ARG A 229 -6.94 13.60 12.94
C ARG A 229 -5.75 13.77 13.90
N VAL A 230 -5.69 14.95 14.53
CA VAL A 230 -4.73 15.25 15.60
C VAL A 230 -5.18 14.57 16.89
N MET A 231 -4.33 13.74 17.47
CA MET A 231 -4.62 13.04 18.72
C MET A 231 -4.28 13.90 19.93
N PHE A 232 -4.65 13.46 21.16
CA PHE A 232 -4.35 14.22 22.39
C PHE A 232 -2.85 14.47 22.58
N CYS A 233 -2.00 13.58 22.05
CA CYS A 233 -0.56 13.72 22.08
C CYS A 233 0.02 14.64 21.00
N ASP A 234 -0.83 15.44 20.32
CA ASP A 234 -0.50 16.34 19.21
C ASP A 234 0.05 15.65 17.93
N HIS A 235 0.13 14.32 17.88
CA HIS A 235 0.50 13.58 16.68
C HIS A 235 -0.70 13.35 15.76
N ASN A 236 -0.48 13.44 14.44
CA ASN A 236 -1.48 13.11 13.43
C ASN A 236 -1.61 11.59 13.24
N CYS A 237 -2.84 11.09 13.19
CA CYS A 237 -3.10 9.68 12.89
C CYS A 237 -2.72 9.36 11.43
N LYS A 238 -1.73 8.46 11.27
CA LYS A 238 -1.25 7.95 9.97
C LYS A 238 -1.99 6.71 9.47
N VAL A 239 -2.87 6.13 10.29
CA VAL A 239 -3.62 4.91 9.95
C VAL A 239 -4.86 5.29 9.13
N PRO A 240 -5.32 4.44 8.17
CA PRO A 240 -6.59 4.65 7.49
C PRO A 240 -7.75 4.82 8.48
N CYS A 241 -8.77 5.55 8.07
CA CYS A 241 -9.87 5.92 8.95
C CYS A 241 -10.62 4.69 9.49
N THR A 242 -10.67 4.54 10.82
CA THR A 242 -11.42 3.48 11.50
C THR A 242 -12.48 4.05 12.45
N LYS A 243 -12.93 5.30 12.24
CA LYS A 243 -13.76 6.12 13.15
C LYS A 243 -13.06 6.48 14.47
N ASN A 244 -12.46 5.49 15.13
CA ASN A 244 -11.65 5.61 16.33
C ASN A 244 -10.16 5.40 15.99
N CYS A 245 -9.31 6.35 16.38
CA CYS A 245 -7.88 6.28 16.09
C CYS A 245 -7.17 5.32 17.07
N PRO A 246 -6.26 4.47 16.60
CA PRO A 246 -5.49 3.61 17.49
C PRO A 246 -4.53 4.41 18.39
N PRO A 247 -3.94 3.77 19.43
CA PRO A 247 -2.87 4.37 20.21
C PRO A 247 -1.73 4.87 19.31
N CYS A 248 -1.13 6.00 19.68
CA CYS A 248 -0.10 6.64 18.88
C CYS A 248 1.15 5.74 18.72
N PRO A 249 1.56 5.42 17.48
CA PRO A 249 2.75 4.61 17.24
C PRO A 249 4.06 5.43 17.22
N GLU A 250 3.97 6.77 17.23
CA GLU A 250 5.13 7.66 17.20
C GLU A 250 5.98 7.57 18.48
N LYS A 251 7.23 8.04 18.43
CA LYS A 251 8.09 8.14 19.63
C LYS A 251 7.46 9.12 20.62
N CYS A 252 7.43 8.75 21.91
CA CYS A 252 6.97 9.67 22.95
C CYS A 252 7.93 10.87 23.07
N GLU A 253 7.39 12.08 23.12
CA GLU A 253 8.16 13.32 23.28
C GLU A 253 8.33 13.75 24.74
N ASN A 254 7.75 13.00 25.68
CA ASN A 254 7.85 13.28 27.10
C ASN A 254 9.31 13.13 27.57
N ARG A 255 9.79 14.13 28.32
CA ARG A 255 11.16 14.20 28.83
C ARG A 255 11.20 15.09 30.06
N CYS A 256 12.16 14.83 30.94
CA CYS A 256 12.54 15.74 32.03
C CYS A 256 14.02 16.12 31.90
N SER A 257 14.56 16.84 32.88
CA SER A 257 15.99 17.15 32.92
C SER A 257 16.89 15.94 33.19
N HIS A 258 16.31 14.80 33.57
CA HIS A 258 17.04 13.57 33.86
C HIS A 258 17.05 12.57 32.70
N SER A 259 15.92 12.38 32.01
CA SER A 259 15.79 11.36 30.95
C SER A 259 14.67 11.67 29.95
N ASP A 260 14.72 11.01 28.78
CA ASP A 260 13.64 10.96 27.79
C ASP A 260 12.87 9.64 27.83
N CYS A 261 11.59 9.69 27.43
CA CYS A 261 10.77 8.50 27.31
C CYS A 261 11.14 7.71 26.04
N HIS A 262 11.41 6.42 26.21
CA HIS A 262 11.80 5.51 25.14
C HIS A 262 10.61 4.70 24.56
N TYR A 263 9.43 4.79 25.18
CA TYR A 263 8.23 4.08 24.72
C TYR A 263 7.52 4.78 23.57
N LYS A 264 6.61 4.05 22.91
CA LYS A 264 5.69 4.66 21.94
C LYS A 264 4.74 5.60 22.66
N CYS A 265 4.34 6.68 22.00
CA CYS A 265 3.57 7.75 22.63
C CYS A 265 2.21 7.26 23.18
N GLY A 266 1.57 6.29 22.53
CA GLY A 266 0.33 5.67 23.01
C GLY A 266 0.51 4.72 24.21
N GLN A 267 1.74 4.38 24.61
CA GLN A 267 2.02 3.53 25.77
C GLN A 267 2.22 4.36 27.04
N PRO A 268 1.83 3.85 28.21
CA PRO A 268 2.04 4.54 29.48
C PRO A 268 3.53 4.83 29.69
N CYS A 269 3.85 6.05 30.11
CA CYS A 269 5.22 6.42 30.47
C CYS A 269 5.53 5.99 31.90
N THR A 270 6.77 5.59 32.14
CA THR A 270 7.28 5.39 33.50
C THR A 270 7.56 6.75 34.14
N GLU A 271 7.11 6.95 35.37
CA GLU A 271 7.33 8.18 36.14
C GLU A 271 8.80 8.32 36.56
N CYS A 272 9.30 9.56 36.65
CA CYS A 272 10.69 9.85 37.01
C CYS A 272 10.84 9.97 38.53
N ASN A 273 11.66 9.10 39.12
CA ASN A 273 11.89 9.03 40.57
C ASN A 273 13.20 9.71 41.03
N GLU A 274 13.86 10.44 40.14
CA GLU A 274 15.02 11.26 40.50
C GLU A 274 14.59 12.49 41.34
N PRO A 275 15.46 13.02 42.22
CA PRO A 275 15.16 14.22 43.00
C PRO A 275 14.92 15.43 42.07
N CYS A 276 13.89 16.24 42.36
CA CYS A 276 13.57 17.38 41.51
C CYS A 276 14.69 18.44 41.54
N GLN A 277 15.20 18.81 40.36
CA GLN A 277 16.25 19.82 40.22
C GLN A 277 15.74 21.27 40.35
N TRP A 278 14.45 21.48 40.65
CA TRP A 278 13.88 22.83 40.77
C TRP A 278 14.26 23.48 42.09
N LYS A 279 15.47 24.04 42.14
CA LYS A 279 16.03 24.77 43.28
C LYS A 279 16.61 26.12 42.87
N CYS A 280 16.42 27.13 43.69
CA CYS A 280 17.09 28.43 43.59
C CYS A 280 17.52 28.88 44.99
N ARG A 281 18.14 30.06 45.10
CA ARG A 281 18.60 30.60 46.39
C ARG A 281 17.48 30.86 47.40
N HIS A 282 16.24 30.96 46.93
CA HIS A 282 15.08 31.31 47.75
C HIS A 282 14.20 30.11 48.09
N TRP A 283 14.18 29.09 47.23
CA TRP A 283 13.24 27.96 47.33
C TRP A 283 13.86 26.67 46.80
N GLU A 284 13.54 25.55 47.43
CA GLU A 284 13.98 24.21 47.04
C GLU A 284 12.80 23.23 47.02
N CYS A 285 12.69 22.44 45.95
CA CYS A 285 11.69 21.38 45.84
C CYS A 285 12.23 20.11 46.52
N THR A 286 11.46 19.53 47.45
CA THR A 286 11.84 18.29 48.14
C THR A 286 11.17 17.04 47.56
N LYS A 287 10.31 17.22 46.55
CA LYS A 287 9.56 16.15 45.87
C LYS A 287 10.35 15.49 44.75
N LEU A 288 9.91 14.29 44.34
CA LEU A 288 10.48 13.59 43.19
C LEU A 288 10.11 14.31 41.88
N CYS A 289 10.90 14.10 40.82
CA CYS A 289 10.72 14.78 39.55
C CYS A 289 9.34 14.53 38.92
N GLY A 290 8.77 13.34 39.08
CA GLY A 290 7.42 13.01 38.59
C GLY A 290 6.28 13.59 39.41
N GLU A 291 6.52 13.93 40.68
CA GLU A 291 5.49 14.45 41.59
C GLU A 291 5.23 15.94 41.39
N MET A 292 4.08 16.44 41.85
CA MET A 292 3.81 17.87 41.91
C MET A 292 4.81 18.56 42.82
N CYS A 293 5.47 19.60 42.31
CA CYS A 293 6.46 20.36 43.07
C CYS A 293 5.80 21.18 44.18
N ASN A 294 6.44 21.22 45.34
CA ASN A 294 5.95 21.87 46.56
C ASN A 294 6.50 23.29 46.78
N ARG A 295 7.04 23.95 45.75
CA ARG A 295 7.58 25.31 45.83
C ARG A 295 6.87 26.27 44.88
N PRO A 296 6.80 27.58 45.20
CA PRO A 296 6.23 28.58 44.31
C PRO A 296 7.21 29.03 43.20
N ARG A 297 6.67 29.76 42.22
CA ARG A 297 7.45 30.48 41.20
C ARG A 297 8.34 31.53 41.90
N CYS A 298 9.59 31.64 41.49
CA CYS A 298 10.48 32.69 41.97
C CYS A 298 10.37 33.92 41.08
N SER A 299 10.13 35.10 41.66
CA SER A 299 10.07 36.38 40.93
C SER A 299 11.30 37.27 41.17
N GLU A 300 12.28 36.77 41.92
CA GLU A 300 13.49 37.51 42.22
C GLU A 300 14.41 37.63 40.98
N PRO A 301 15.01 38.80 40.72
CA PRO A 301 15.93 39.01 39.61
C PRO A 301 17.16 38.09 39.66
N CYS A 302 17.67 37.69 38.51
CA CYS A 302 18.89 36.91 38.42
C CYS A 302 20.13 37.76 38.75
N MET A 303 20.91 37.33 39.73
CA MET A 303 22.16 38.02 40.15
C MET A 303 23.37 37.70 39.25
N LYS A 304 23.20 36.90 38.19
CA LYS A 304 24.29 36.52 37.28
C LYS A 304 24.58 37.65 36.28
N ARG A 305 25.82 37.70 35.79
CA ARG A 305 26.23 38.54 34.66
C ARG A 305 26.37 37.69 33.40
N LEU A 306 25.94 38.23 32.26
CA LEU A 306 26.01 37.54 30.98
C LEU A 306 27.47 37.47 30.50
N LYS A 307 27.95 36.27 30.16
CA LYS A 307 29.36 36.04 29.79
C LYS A 307 29.81 36.82 28.54
N LYS A 308 28.89 37.13 27.63
CA LYS A 308 29.19 37.80 26.34
C LYS A 308 29.43 39.32 26.48
N CYS A 309 28.65 39.99 27.33
CA CYS A 309 28.64 41.46 27.42
C CYS A 309 28.89 42.00 28.83
N GLY A 310 28.97 41.15 29.87
CA GLY A 310 29.22 41.56 31.25
C GLY A 310 28.05 42.23 31.97
N HIS A 311 26.97 42.56 31.25
CA HIS A 311 25.75 43.15 31.81
C HIS A 311 25.00 42.18 32.75
N ARG A 312 24.18 42.75 33.63
CA ARG A 312 23.30 41.97 34.52
C ARG A 312 22.29 41.19 33.68
N CYS A 313 21.98 39.97 34.14
CA CYS A 313 21.02 39.10 33.47
C CYS A 313 19.60 39.72 33.50
N ALA A 314 18.91 39.62 32.36
CA ALA A 314 17.53 40.08 32.19
C ALA A 314 16.48 39.14 32.81
N GLY A 315 16.90 37.93 33.20
CA GLY A 315 15.99 36.88 33.65
C GLY A 315 15.84 36.79 35.17
N LEU A 316 15.22 35.69 35.60
CA LEU A 316 14.87 35.41 36.99
C LEU A 316 15.81 34.42 37.67
N CYS A 317 15.83 34.47 38.99
CA CYS A 317 16.63 33.58 39.83
C CYS A 317 16.12 32.13 39.74
N GLY A 318 17.00 31.20 39.33
CA GLY A 318 16.68 29.77 39.20
C GLY A 318 16.22 29.35 37.81
N GLU A 319 15.95 30.30 36.91
CA GLU A 319 15.58 30.01 35.52
C GLU A 319 16.82 30.06 34.59
N PRO A 320 16.77 29.39 33.43
CA PRO A 320 17.78 29.56 32.39
C PRO A 320 17.96 31.03 32.04
N CYS A 321 19.20 31.52 32.10
CA CYS A 321 19.48 32.92 31.77
C CYS A 321 19.23 33.14 30.27
N PRO A 322 18.39 34.12 29.88
CA PRO A 322 18.19 34.45 28.48
C PRO A 322 19.51 34.78 27.79
N LYS A 323 19.65 34.35 26.54
CA LYS A 323 20.82 34.67 25.72
C LYS A 323 20.86 36.16 25.34
N LYS A 324 19.69 36.80 25.27
CA LYS A 324 19.51 38.22 24.98
C LYS A 324 19.71 39.09 26.21
N CYS A 325 20.30 40.26 26.02
CA CYS A 325 20.66 41.23 27.05
C CYS A 325 19.78 42.48 26.97
N LEU A 326 19.32 42.98 28.12
CA LEU A 326 18.54 44.23 28.23
C LEU A 326 19.23 45.48 27.66
N VAL A 327 20.56 45.48 27.62
CA VAL A 327 21.35 46.63 27.15
C VAL A 327 21.79 46.45 25.70
N CYS A 328 22.27 45.26 25.33
CA CYS A 328 22.79 45.01 23.98
C CYS A 328 21.71 44.68 22.96
N ASP A 329 20.61 44.06 23.41
CA ASP A 329 19.55 43.54 22.56
C ASP A 329 18.20 44.19 22.93
N LYS A 330 18.22 45.46 23.35
CA LYS A 330 17.06 46.18 23.87
C LYS A 330 15.90 46.15 22.88
N ASP A 331 16.16 46.52 21.63
CA ASP A 331 15.13 46.63 20.59
C ASP A 331 14.44 45.29 20.29
N GLU A 332 15.17 44.18 20.38
CA GLU A 332 14.61 42.84 20.17
C GLU A 332 13.86 42.28 21.40
N LEU A 333 14.15 42.79 22.59
CA LEU A 333 13.48 42.40 23.84
C LEU A 333 12.22 43.23 24.10
N THR A 334 12.21 44.49 23.65
CA THR A 334 11.07 45.41 23.75
C THR A 334 10.07 45.25 22.59
N GLU A 335 10.26 44.25 21.72
CA GLU A 335 9.29 43.91 20.67
C GLU A 335 7.98 43.45 21.33
N ILE A 336 6.96 44.32 21.30
CA ILE A 336 5.70 44.15 22.00
C ILE A 336 4.98 42.88 21.51
N LEU A 337 4.71 41.96 22.44
CA LEU A 337 3.91 40.75 22.20
C LEU A 337 2.74 40.64 23.18
N PHE A 338 2.97 40.99 24.45
CA PHE A 338 1.98 40.95 25.53
C PHE A 338 1.63 42.33 26.09
N GLY A 339 2.37 43.38 25.73
CA GLY A 339 2.10 44.76 26.15
C GLY A 339 2.85 45.19 27.42
N TYR A 340 3.79 44.39 27.90
CA TYR A 340 4.59 44.66 29.12
C TYR A 340 6.09 44.71 28.83
N GLU A 341 6.50 44.50 27.57
CA GLU A 341 7.90 44.34 27.17
C GLU A 341 8.74 45.62 27.26
N ASP A 342 8.10 46.79 27.24
CA ASP A 342 8.71 48.13 27.27
C ASP A 342 8.71 48.77 28.67
N GLU A 343 8.16 48.09 29.70
CA GLU A 343 8.11 48.60 31.07
C GLU A 343 9.49 48.67 31.74
N GLU A 344 9.73 49.73 32.51
CA GLU A 344 10.96 49.86 33.29
C GLU A 344 11.05 48.75 34.34
N GLY A 345 12.09 47.94 34.23
CA GLY A 345 12.31 46.81 35.13
C GLY A 345 11.73 45.48 34.66
N ALA A 346 11.21 45.41 33.41
CA ALA A 346 10.78 44.16 32.78
C ALA A 346 11.84 43.05 32.89
N ARG A 347 11.35 41.81 33.02
CA ARG A 347 12.18 40.61 33.14
C ARG A 347 11.74 39.57 32.12
N PHE A 348 12.69 38.74 31.70
CA PHE A 348 12.50 37.89 30.54
C PHE A 348 12.80 36.41 30.83
N LEU A 349 12.01 35.53 30.22
CA LEU A 349 12.12 34.08 30.29
C LEU A 349 12.44 33.51 28.91
N GLU A 350 13.48 32.68 28.82
CA GLU A 350 13.78 31.91 27.61
C GLU A 350 13.21 30.49 27.76
N LEU A 351 12.33 30.08 26.84
CA LEU A 351 11.80 28.71 26.83
C LEU A 351 12.85 27.75 26.26
N ALA A 352 13.34 26.82 27.07
CA ALA A 352 14.35 25.84 26.64
C ALA A 352 13.92 24.99 25.43
N ASP A 353 12.62 24.73 25.26
CA ASP A 353 12.10 23.92 24.15
C ASP A 353 12.26 24.59 22.78
N CYS A 354 12.21 25.92 22.69
CA CYS A 354 12.20 26.66 21.42
C CYS A 354 13.16 27.85 21.34
N GLY A 355 13.78 28.26 22.44
CA GLY A 355 14.70 29.40 22.53
C GLY A 355 14.04 30.78 22.42
N HIS A 356 12.71 30.87 22.36
CA HIS A 356 12.01 32.15 22.33
C HIS A 356 12.02 32.79 23.72
N VAL A 357 12.15 34.11 23.73
CA VAL A 357 12.20 34.93 24.93
C VAL A 357 10.89 35.71 25.07
N PHE A 358 10.34 35.73 26.28
CA PHE A 358 9.08 36.41 26.60
C PHE A 358 9.21 37.19 27.90
N GLU A 359 8.46 38.28 28.04
CA GLU A 359 8.31 38.96 29.32
C GLU A 359 7.58 38.05 30.33
N VAL A 360 8.02 38.09 31.59
CA VAL A 360 7.58 37.19 32.67
C VAL A 360 6.08 37.30 32.96
N ASN A 361 5.57 38.51 33.17
CA ASN A 361 4.18 38.75 33.56
C ASN A 361 3.21 38.36 32.43
N GLY A 362 3.53 38.70 31.19
CA GLY A 362 2.80 38.31 30.00
C GLY A 362 2.77 36.79 29.81
N MET A 363 3.91 36.12 30.00
CA MET A 363 3.99 34.66 29.89
C MET A 363 3.26 33.94 31.04
N ASP A 364 3.40 34.42 32.28
CA ASP A 364 2.68 33.88 33.44
C ASP A 364 1.16 34.02 33.25
N GLY A 365 0.70 35.21 32.83
CA GLY A 365 -0.70 35.46 32.51
C GLY A 365 -1.23 34.56 31.39
N TYR A 366 -0.44 34.34 30.34
CA TYR A 366 -0.78 33.42 29.25
C TYR A 366 -0.97 31.99 29.77
N ILE A 367 0.00 31.44 30.51
CA ILE A 367 -0.06 30.08 31.05
C ILE A 367 -1.23 29.91 32.03
N ASP A 368 -1.43 30.87 32.93
CA ASP A 368 -2.49 30.81 33.95
C ASP A 368 -3.89 30.92 33.33
N THR A 369 -4.02 31.69 32.25
CA THR A 369 -5.27 31.74 31.46
C THR A 369 -5.54 30.38 30.81
N GLN A 370 -4.54 29.76 30.18
CA GLN A 370 -4.69 28.42 29.60
C GLN A 370 -5.08 27.38 30.66
N GLU A 371 -4.47 27.42 31.85
CA GLU A 371 -4.83 26.51 32.95
C GLU A 371 -6.28 26.71 33.41
N LYS A 372 -6.74 27.96 33.55
CA LYS A 372 -8.12 28.28 33.93
C LYS A 372 -9.13 27.78 32.90
N GLU A 373 -8.86 27.98 31.61
CA GLU A 373 -9.71 27.48 30.51
C GLU A 373 -9.80 25.94 30.49
N MET A 374 -8.69 25.26 30.81
CA MET A 374 -8.65 23.79 30.94
C MET A 374 -9.45 23.29 32.16
N LYS A 375 -9.47 24.05 33.27
CA LYS A 375 -10.22 23.70 34.50
C LYS A 375 -11.71 24.00 34.41
N LYS A 376 -12.11 25.07 33.72
CA LYS A 376 -13.52 25.47 33.54
C LYS A 376 -14.31 24.61 32.55
N GLY A 377 -13.66 23.64 31.89
CA GLY A 377 -14.30 22.75 30.91
C GLY A 377 -14.67 23.44 29.59
N GLN A 378 -14.17 24.67 29.35
CA GLN A 378 -14.37 25.40 28.09
C GLN A 378 -13.52 24.80 26.94
N SER A 379 -12.39 24.17 27.27
CA SER A 379 -11.61 23.37 26.31
C SER A 379 -12.02 21.90 26.33
N THR A 380 -12.45 21.42 25.15
CA THR A 380 -12.94 20.06 24.93
C THR A 380 -11.83 19.00 24.78
N SER A 381 -10.57 19.42 24.64
CA SER A 381 -9.42 18.55 24.41
C SER A 381 -8.25 18.85 25.34
N ILE A 382 -7.74 17.83 26.03
CA ILE A 382 -6.44 17.91 26.73
C ILE A 382 -5.33 18.05 25.67
N GLN A 383 -4.61 19.17 25.69
CA GLN A 383 -3.47 19.44 24.80
C GLN A 383 -2.32 20.05 25.59
N MET A 384 -1.09 19.93 25.07
CA MET A 384 0.05 20.64 25.62
C MET A 384 -0.09 22.15 25.38
N ILE A 385 0.32 22.96 26.35
CA ILE A 385 0.42 24.41 26.15
C ILE A 385 1.56 24.69 25.16
N LYS A 386 1.30 25.58 24.19
CA LYS A 386 2.17 25.85 23.06
C LYS A 386 2.83 27.22 23.19
N CYS A 387 4.03 27.37 22.66
CA CYS A 387 4.73 28.64 22.57
C CYS A 387 3.89 29.65 21.76
N PRO A 388 3.67 30.88 22.26
CA PRO A 388 2.89 31.90 21.56
C PRO A 388 3.39 32.20 20.15
N ARG A 389 4.73 32.28 19.96
CA ARG A 389 5.41 32.59 18.70
C ARG A 389 5.45 31.41 17.72
N CYS A 390 6.03 30.27 18.12
CA CYS A 390 6.29 29.15 17.19
C CYS A 390 5.36 27.95 17.33
N LYS A 391 4.38 28.00 18.24
CA LYS A 391 3.43 26.92 18.56
C LYS A 391 4.05 25.59 19.00
N LYS A 392 5.36 25.55 19.29
CA LYS A 392 6.05 24.37 19.85
C LYS A 392 5.55 24.10 21.28
N ALA A 393 5.26 22.85 21.60
CA ALA A 393 4.79 22.44 22.92
C ALA A 393 5.84 22.71 24.01
N ILE A 394 5.41 23.27 25.14
CA ILE A 394 6.25 23.60 26.30
C ILE A 394 6.26 22.39 27.23
N ARG A 395 7.45 21.77 27.43
CA ARG A 395 7.61 20.53 28.20
C ARG A 395 8.64 20.64 29.32
N THR A 396 9.66 21.46 29.14
CA THR A 396 10.85 21.45 30.02
C THR A 396 10.91 22.63 30.99
N SER A 397 9.93 23.54 30.97
CA SER A 397 9.90 24.68 31.88
C SER A 397 9.67 24.25 33.32
N LEU A 398 10.64 24.57 34.20
CA LEU A 398 10.52 24.31 35.64
C LEU A 398 9.51 25.25 36.30
N ARG A 399 9.51 26.54 35.93
CA ARG A 399 8.53 27.55 36.39
C ARG A 399 7.08 27.11 36.22
N TYR A 400 6.77 26.51 35.07
CA TYR A 400 5.43 26.01 34.73
C TYR A 400 5.28 24.50 34.96
N GLY A 401 6.22 23.90 35.71
CA GLY A 401 6.35 22.45 35.87
C GLY A 401 5.09 21.79 36.42
N ASN A 402 4.41 22.38 37.40
CA ASN A 402 3.18 21.81 37.97
C ASN A 402 2.03 21.74 36.94
N ILE A 403 1.89 22.76 36.09
CA ILE A 403 0.86 22.80 35.05
C ILE A 403 1.18 21.76 33.97
N ILE A 404 2.44 21.68 33.54
CA ILE A 404 2.90 20.67 32.57
C ILE A 404 2.70 19.25 33.11
N LYS A 405 3.08 19.00 34.37
CA LYS A 405 2.89 17.71 35.05
C LYS A 405 1.42 17.33 35.17
N ALA A 406 0.53 18.29 35.43
CA ALA A 406 -0.91 18.03 35.46
C ALA A 406 -1.42 17.52 34.11
N ILE A 407 -1.05 18.20 33.01
CA ILE A 407 -1.42 17.79 31.65
C ILE A 407 -0.85 16.42 31.31
N LEU A 408 0.42 16.16 31.66
CA LEU A 408 1.05 14.86 31.45
C LEU A 408 0.37 13.75 32.26
N HIS A 409 -0.04 14.02 33.50
CA HIS A 409 -0.80 13.07 34.32
C HIS A 409 -2.17 12.77 33.70
N ASP A 410 -2.85 13.75 33.12
CA ASP A 410 -4.09 13.53 32.37
C ASP A 410 -3.86 12.65 31.13
N PHE A 411 -2.78 12.89 30.39
CA PHE A 411 -2.37 12.04 29.26
C PHE A 411 -2.09 10.60 29.72
N GLU A 412 -1.39 10.43 30.84
CA GLU A 412 -1.14 9.10 31.39
C GLU A 412 -2.42 8.44 31.88
N GLY A 413 -3.38 9.18 32.44
CA GLY A 413 -4.72 8.68 32.74
C GLY A 413 -5.44 8.13 31.50
N VAL A 414 -5.37 8.85 30.39
CA VAL A 414 -5.89 8.40 29.09
C VAL A 414 -5.17 7.13 28.61
N LYS A 415 -3.83 7.12 28.61
CA LYS A 415 -3.03 5.97 28.16
C LYS A 415 -3.22 4.73 29.04
N LYS A 416 -3.35 4.92 30.37
CA LYS A 416 -3.64 3.85 31.33
C LYS A 416 -5.02 3.28 31.10
N THR A 417 -6.06 4.08 30.85
CA THR A 417 -7.40 3.58 30.48
C THR A 417 -7.37 2.77 29.18
N ILE A 418 -6.57 3.19 28.20
CA ILE A 418 -6.36 2.48 26.93
C ILE A 418 -5.60 1.15 27.16
N SER A 419 -4.63 1.12 28.08
CA SER A 419 -3.70 0.00 28.27
C SER A 419 -4.13 -1.02 29.33
N SER A 420 -4.77 -0.60 30.42
CA SER A 420 -5.20 -1.44 31.55
C SER A 420 -6.27 -2.45 31.14
N ARG A 421 -7.08 -2.14 30.12
CA ARG A 421 -8.03 -3.08 29.51
C ARG A 421 -7.39 -4.11 28.57
N GLY A 422 -6.07 -3.99 28.28
CA GLY A 422 -5.33 -4.89 27.38
C GLY A 422 -4.30 -5.81 28.06
N ALA A 423 -3.69 -5.38 29.18
CA ALA A 423 -2.53 -6.09 29.76
C ALA A 423 -2.87 -7.32 30.62
N ALA A 424 -4.04 -7.37 31.28
CA ALA A 424 -4.42 -8.47 32.17
C ALA A 424 -4.63 -9.83 31.47
N SER A 425 -4.67 -9.86 30.14
CA SER A 425 -5.22 -11.00 29.38
C SER A 425 -4.20 -11.76 28.52
N MET A 426 -2.91 -11.44 28.49
CA MET A 426 -2.05 -11.99 27.42
C MET A 426 -1.77 -13.50 27.55
N ARG A 427 -1.56 -14.03 28.76
CA ARG A 427 -1.44 -15.49 28.99
C ARG A 427 -2.79 -16.22 29.03
N MET A 428 -3.82 -15.58 29.60
CA MET A 428 -5.18 -16.14 29.68
C MET A 428 -5.92 -16.11 28.34
N PHE A 429 -5.55 -15.22 27.41
CA PHE A 429 -6.22 -15.05 26.13
C PHE A 429 -6.10 -16.30 25.26
N GLY A 430 -4.88 -16.84 25.10
CA GLY A 430 -4.67 -18.06 24.31
C GLY A 430 -5.46 -19.24 24.87
N ALA A 431 -5.48 -19.41 26.19
CA ALA A 431 -6.27 -20.44 26.86
C ALA A 431 -7.78 -20.25 26.64
N LYS A 432 -8.29 -19.02 26.76
CA LYS A 432 -9.71 -18.70 26.54
C LYS A 432 -10.13 -18.92 25.08
N VAL A 433 -9.29 -18.53 24.12
CA VAL A 433 -9.56 -18.77 22.70
C VAL A 433 -9.58 -20.27 22.39
N ARG A 434 -8.64 -21.05 22.93
CA ARG A 434 -8.66 -22.52 22.77
C ARG A 434 -9.88 -23.15 23.44
N GLN A 435 -10.29 -22.66 24.62
CA GLN A 435 -11.52 -23.10 25.28
C GLN A 435 -12.74 -22.77 24.42
N ASP A 436 -12.81 -21.57 23.85
CA ASP A 436 -13.87 -21.17 22.94
C ASP A 436 -13.91 -22.09 21.71
N ILE A 437 -12.76 -22.38 21.10
CA ILE A 437 -12.65 -23.27 19.94
C ILE A 437 -13.10 -24.70 20.30
N ALA A 438 -12.73 -25.20 21.49
CA ALA A 438 -13.07 -26.53 21.96
C ALA A 438 -14.52 -26.69 22.44
N SER A 439 -15.22 -25.59 22.77
CA SER A 439 -16.59 -25.62 23.31
C SER A 439 -17.67 -25.92 22.26
N GLY A 440 -17.31 -26.39 21.06
CA GLY A 440 -18.24 -26.72 19.99
C GLY A 440 -17.53 -27.35 18.78
N ASP A 441 -18.28 -27.58 17.71
CA ASP A 441 -17.80 -28.32 16.53
C ASP A 441 -16.92 -27.48 15.58
N THR A 442 -16.35 -26.36 16.06
CA THR A 442 -15.60 -25.46 15.16
C THR A 442 -14.31 -26.11 14.65
N VAL A 443 -13.67 -26.94 15.48
CA VAL A 443 -12.45 -27.68 15.12
C VAL A 443 -12.73 -28.73 14.05
N THR A 444 -13.82 -29.47 14.19
CA THR A 444 -14.20 -30.53 13.25
C THR A 444 -14.69 -29.93 11.94
N GLU A 445 -15.44 -28.84 12.00
CA GLU A 445 -16.05 -28.22 10.82
C GLU A 445 -15.08 -27.33 10.02
N PHE A 446 -14.09 -26.69 10.66
CA PHE A 446 -13.15 -25.74 10.03
C PHE A 446 -11.68 -25.96 10.46
N PRO A 447 -11.10 -27.15 10.24
CA PRO A 447 -9.78 -27.51 10.78
C PRO A 447 -8.64 -26.66 10.22
N ALA A 448 -8.68 -26.30 8.93
CA ALA A 448 -7.63 -25.51 8.28
C ALA A 448 -7.58 -24.07 8.82
N GLU A 449 -8.73 -23.48 9.08
CA GLU A 449 -8.87 -22.12 9.61
C GLU A 449 -8.44 -22.05 11.07
N ILE A 450 -8.83 -23.04 11.87
CA ILE A 450 -8.40 -23.17 13.26
C ILE A 450 -6.88 -23.33 13.35
N LEU A 451 -6.27 -24.18 12.53
CA LEU A 451 -4.81 -24.34 12.47
C LEU A 451 -4.10 -23.02 12.13
N ASN A 452 -4.68 -22.21 11.25
CA ASN A 452 -4.13 -20.89 10.93
C ASN A 452 -4.25 -19.93 12.13
N ILE A 453 -5.36 -19.97 12.89
CA ILE A 453 -5.54 -19.19 14.12
C ILE A 453 -4.55 -19.63 15.20
N GLU A 454 -4.34 -20.93 15.39
CA GLU A 454 -3.39 -21.48 16.37
C GLU A 454 -1.95 -21.02 16.06
N ARG A 455 -1.53 -21.09 14.80
CA ARG A 455 -0.24 -20.56 14.36
C ARG A 455 -0.09 -19.05 14.62
N LYS A 456 -1.20 -18.28 14.58
CA LYS A 456 -1.19 -16.86 14.96
C LYS A 456 -1.07 -16.68 16.48
N LEU A 457 -1.67 -17.56 17.28
CA LEU A 457 -1.60 -17.55 18.75
C LEU A 457 -0.21 -17.90 19.30
N GLU A 458 0.58 -18.70 18.57
CA GLU A 458 1.97 -19.04 18.93
C GLU A 458 2.92 -17.84 18.86
N ARG A 459 2.54 -16.78 18.12
CA ARG A 459 3.29 -15.53 18.02
C ARG A 459 2.83 -14.56 19.11
N LEU A 460 3.72 -13.66 19.55
CA LEU A 460 3.34 -12.53 20.41
C LEU A 460 2.38 -11.62 19.64
N THR A 461 1.08 -11.70 19.97
CA THR A 461 0.01 -10.95 19.32
C THR A 461 -0.33 -9.67 20.06
N THR A 462 -0.47 -8.58 19.30
CA THR A 462 -0.94 -7.28 19.80
C THR A 462 -2.42 -7.36 20.22
N SER A 463 -2.88 -6.41 21.06
CA SER A 463 -4.29 -6.35 21.48
C SER A 463 -5.28 -6.22 20.30
N GLU A 464 -4.86 -5.60 19.20
CA GLU A 464 -5.67 -5.48 17.98
C GLU A 464 -5.78 -6.82 17.25
N GLU A 465 -4.69 -7.57 17.11
CA GLU A 465 -4.67 -8.91 16.53
C GLU A 465 -5.48 -9.90 17.38
N GLN A 466 -5.45 -9.76 18.71
CA GLN A 466 -6.28 -10.53 19.63
C GLN A 466 -7.78 -10.27 19.40
N ASN A 467 -8.18 -9.01 19.15
CA ASN A 467 -9.57 -8.70 18.79
C ASN A 467 -9.96 -9.28 17.43
N VAL A 468 -9.04 -9.31 16.47
CA VAL A 468 -9.26 -9.99 15.18
C VAL A 468 -9.51 -11.47 15.39
N ILE A 469 -8.63 -12.15 16.13
CA ILE A 469 -8.74 -13.59 16.42
C ILE A 469 -10.05 -13.91 17.13
N LYS A 470 -10.43 -13.13 18.16
CA LYS A 470 -11.71 -13.31 18.87
C LYS A 470 -12.91 -13.24 17.92
N ASN A 471 -12.99 -12.20 17.10
CA ASN A 471 -14.10 -12.06 16.15
C ASN A 471 -14.09 -13.16 15.10
N GLN A 472 -12.92 -13.56 14.59
CA GLN A 472 -12.80 -14.68 13.65
C GLN A 472 -13.36 -15.98 14.25
N VAL A 473 -12.99 -16.31 15.49
CA VAL A 473 -13.52 -17.50 16.17
C VAL A 473 -15.03 -17.41 16.38
N GLN A 474 -15.57 -16.26 16.78
CA GLN A 474 -17.03 -16.08 16.94
C GLN A 474 -17.77 -16.22 15.60
N PHE A 475 -17.22 -15.69 14.50
CA PHE A 475 -17.79 -15.90 13.17
C PHE A 475 -17.73 -17.36 12.73
N LEU A 476 -16.61 -18.05 12.95
CA LEU A 476 -16.48 -19.48 12.64
C LEU A 476 -17.48 -20.33 13.45
N LYS A 477 -17.68 -20.02 14.74
CA LYS A 477 -18.71 -20.64 15.58
C LYS A 477 -20.12 -20.45 15.00
N PHE A 478 -20.45 -19.26 14.50
CA PHE A 478 -21.74 -19.06 13.84
C PHE A 478 -21.83 -19.85 12.53
N MET A 479 -20.73 -19.92 11.78
CA MET A 479 -20.68 -20.65 10.51
C MET A 479 -20.82 -22.17 10.66
N THR A 480 -20.56 -22.76 11.83
CA THR A 480 -20.85 -24.19 12.05
C THR A 480 -22.34 -24.47 11.92
N LYS A 481 -23.21 -23.54 12.34
CA LYS A 481 -24.66 -23.64 12.14
C LYS A 481 -25.07 -23.58 10.67
N LEU A 482 -24.42 -22.72 9.89
CA LEU A 482 -24.64 -22.67 8.44
C LEU A 482 -24.26 -24.01 7.80
N LYS A 483 -23.16 -24.60 8.26
CA LYS A 483 -22.70 -25.91 7.78
C LYS A 483 -23.62 -27.05 8.23
N GLU A 484 -24.20 -26.97 9.43
CA GLU A 484 -25.22 -27.90 9.89
C GLU A 484 -26.45 -27.89 8.97
N ILE A 485 -26.91 -26.72 8.53
CA ILE A 485 -28.03 -26.61 7.57
C ILE A 485 -27.67 -27.28 6.23
N ILE A 486 -26.44 -27.09 5.75
CA ILE A 486 -25.95 -27.74 4.52
C ILE A 486 -25.93 -29.27 4.69
N ASN A 487 -25.40 -29.76 5.82
CA ASN A 487 -25.36 -31.20 6.12
C ASN A 487 -26.78 -31.80 6.19
N GLN A 488 -27.74 -31.07 6.78
CA GLN A 488 -29.15 -31.46 6.78
C GLN A 488 -29.71 -31.52 5.34
N ALA A 489 -29.42 -30.53 4.50
CA ALA A 489 -29.86 -30.51 3.10
C ALA A 489 -29.24 -31.65 2.26
N GLU A 490 -27.98 -31.98 2.48
CA GLU A 490 -27.29 -33.11 1.84
C GLU A 490 -27.87 -34.47 2.27
N SER A 491 -28.35 -34.57 3.51
CA SER A 491 -28.97 -35.79 4.03
C SER A 491 -30.32 -36.13 3.37
N VAL A 492 -30.94 -35.17 2.65
CA VAL A 492 -32.18 -35.37 1.89
C VAL A 492 -31.92 -36.27 0.66
N LYS A 493 -31.98 -37.59 0.85
CA LYS A 493 -31.69 -38.63 -0.17
C LYS A 493 -32.93 -39.17 -0.93
N ARG A 494 -32.84 -39.04 -2.27
CA ARG A 494 -33.26 -39.87 -3.44
C ARG A 494 -34.59 -40.66 -3.42
N GLY A 495 -35.53 -40.23 -4.27
CA GLY A 495 -36.39 -41.19 -5.01
C GLY A 495 -35.61 -41.83 -6.19
N PRO A 496 -36.00 -43.01 -6.70
CA PRO A 496 -35.25 -43.71 -7.74
C PRO A 496 -35.24 -42.92 -9.06
N VAL A 497 -34.04 -42.63 -9.57
CA VAL A 497 -33.85 -42.09 -10.92
C VAL A 497 -33.64 -43.29 -11.85
N HIS A 498 -34.65 -43.62 -12.66
CA HIS A 498 -34.46 -44.52 -13.78
C HIS A 498 -33.55 -43.84 -14.81
N HIS A 499 -32.27 -44.19 -14.81
CA HIS A 499 -31.39 -43.89 -15.93
C HIS A 499 -31.80 -44.76 -17.11
N ARG A 500 -32.52 -44.19 -18.07
CA ARG A 500 -32.67 -44.78 -19.40
C ARG A 500 -31.40 -44.42 -20.18
N ASN A 501 -30.55 -45.43 -20.39
CA ASN A 501 -29.41 -45.53 -21.31
C ASN A 501 -28.86 -44.22 -21.87
N TYR A 502 -27.61 -43.87 -21.54
CA TYR A 502 -26.55 -43.72 -22.55
C TYR A 502 -25.19 -43.90 -21.88
N PHE A 503 -24.36 -44.65 -22.58
CA PHE A 503 -23.01 -45.09 -22.23
C PHE A 503 -22.03 -43.90 -22.36
N TRP A 504 -20.93 -43.96 -21.58
CA TRP A 504 -19.72 -43.10 -21.58
C TRP A 504 -19.64 -41.91 -20.58
N GLU A 505 -18.83 -42.18 -19.54
CA GLU A 505 -17.83 -41.32 -18.87
C GLU A 505 -18.19 -40.37 -17.69
N ALA A 506 -17.45 -40.62 -16.59
CA ALA A 506 -17.19 -39.84 -15.38
C ALA A 506 -18.26 -39.80 -14.28
N ASN A 507 -17.96 -40.53 -13.18
CA ASN A 507 -18.53 -40.40 -11.84
C ASN A 507 -18.24 -38.99 -11.25
N VAL A 508 -18.93 -37.96 -11.73
CA VAL A 508 -19.10 -36.70 -11.01
C VAL A 508 -20.53 -36.68 -10.49
N SER A 509 -20.68 -36.91 -9.19
CA SER A 509 -21.89 -36.54 -8.46
C SER A 509 -22.09 -35.03 -8.63
N VAL A 510 -22.95 -34.61 -9.56
CA VAL A 510 -23.36 -33.20 -9.63
C VAL A 510 -24.31 -32.98 -8.47
N ASP A 511 -23.86 -32.26 -7.44
CA ASP A 511 -24.70 -31.88 -6.30
C ASP A 511 -25.94 -31.11 -6.79
N ASP A 512 -27.04 -31.17 -6.03
CA ASP A 512 -28.24 -30.40 -6.35
C ASP A 512 -27.92 -28.89 -6.46
N PRO A 513 -28.53 -28.13 -7.40
CA PRO A 513 -28.24 -26.71 -7.59
C PRO A 513 -28.39 -25.86 -6.31
N GLU A 514 -29.34 -26.21 -5.45
CA GLU A 514 -29.52 -25.55 -4.15
C GLU A 514 -28.32 -25.80 -3.21
N ILE A 515 -27.77 -27.01 -3.17
CA ILE A 515 -26.62 -27.37 -2.32
C ILE A 515 -25.36 -26.66 -2.80
N GLU A 516 -25.12 -26.65 -4.12
CA GLU A 516 -24.00 -25.90 -4.72
C GLU A 516 -24.06 -24.42 -4.38
N LEU A 517 -25.25 -23.81 -4.43
CA LEU A 517 -25.44 -22.41 -4.06
C LEU A 517 -25.14 -22.17 -2.57
N MET A 518 -25.58 -23.05 -1.67
CA MET A 518 -25.26 -22.94 -0.25
C MET A 518 -23.75 -23.04 0.01
N LYS A 519 -23.06 -24.00 -0.64
CA LYS A 519 -21.61 -24.18 -0.53
C LYS A 519 -20.86 -22.95 -1.03
N CYS A 520 -21.29 -22.37 -2.14
CA CYS A 520 -20.72 -21.14 -2.69
C CYS A 520 -20.87 -19.94 -1.72
N GLU A 521 -22.05 -19.77 -1.12
CA GLU A 521 -22.27 -18.71 -0.13
C GLU A 521 -21.40 -18.91 1.12
N LEU A 522 -21.29 -20.13 1.63
CA LEU A 522 -20.44 -20.45 2.78
C LEU A 522 -18.96 -20.15 2.49
N ASP A 523 -18.45 -20.58 1.33
CA ASP A 523 -17.06 -20.31 0.90
C ASP A 523 -16.79 -18.81 0.77
N GLY A 524 -17.73 -18.04 0.22
CA GLY A 524 -17.64 -16.58 0.14
C GLY A 524 -17.50 -15.91 1.51
N LEU A 525 -18.27 -16.37 2.51
CA LEU A 525 -18.17 -15.88 3.88
C LEU A 525 -16.86 -16.32 4.55
N LEU A 526 -16.42 -17.56 4.31
CA LEU A 526 -15.18 -18.10 4.86
C LEU A 526 -13.95 -17.33 4.37
N LYS A 527 -13.90 -17.02 3.07
CA LYS A 527 -12.88 -16.16 2.47
C LYS A 527 -12.84 -14.77 3.10
N TRP A 528 -14.00 -14.21 3.46
CA TRP A 528 -14.04 -12.93 4.16
C TRP A 528 -13.48 -13.07 5.58
N VAL A 529 -13.92 -14.05 6.36
CA VAL A 529 -13.46 -14.26 7.76
C VAL A 529 -11.96 -14.48 7.83
N THR A 530 -11.42 -15.29 6.92
CA THR A 530 -10.00 -15.71 6.90
C THR A 530 -9.04 -14.67 6.31
N ARG A 531 -9.56 -13.61 5.65
CA ARG A 531 -8.75 -12.54 5.06
C ARG A 531 -7.80 -11.93 6.09
N ASP A 532 -6.53 -11.85 5.73
CA ASP A 532 -5.51 -11.29 6.62
C ASP A 532 -5.73 -9.80 6.85
N ARG A 533 -5.73 -9.41 8.12
CA ARG A 533 -6.07 -8.05 8.57
C ARG A 533 -5.45 -7.77 9.92
N ARG A 534 -5.04 -6.52 10.13
CA ARG A 534 -4.52 -6.06 11.43
C ARG A 534 -5.63 -5.74 12.44
N ARG A 535 -6.82 -5.36 11.96
CA ARG A 535 -7.96 -4.94 12.77
C ARG A 535 -9.27 -5.04 11.99
N PHE A 536 -10.39 -5.00 12.71
CA PHE A 536 -11.72 -4.75 12.17
C PHE A 536 -12.17 -3.32 12.45
N SER A 537 -12.90 -2.70 11.52
CA SER A 537 -13.71 -1.52 11.83
C SER A 537 -15.07 -1.93 12.44
N GLU A 538 -15.69 -1.04 13.22
CA GLU A 538 -17.05 -1.28 13.76
C GLU A 538 -18.07 -1.54 12.65
N GLN A 539 -17.99 -0.75 11.57
CA GLN A 539 -18.85 -0.92 10.41
C GLN A 539 -18.70 -2.30 9.78
N GLU A 540 -17.47 -2.77 9.56
CA GLU A 540 -17.24 -4.10 8.99
C GLU A 540 -17.82 -5.22 9.86
N LEU A 541 -17.68 -5.12 11.18
CA LEU A 541 -18.23 -6.12 12.10
C LEU A 541 -19.76 -6.14 12.01
N GLU A 542 -20.39 -4.96 12.08
CA GLU A 542 -21.85 -4.84 12.03
C GLU A 542 -22.39 -5.32 10.67
N GLU A 543 -21.82 -4.84 9.57
CA GLU A 543 -22.26 -5.21 8.22
C GLU A 543 -22.05 -6.70 7.90
N PHE A 544 -20.94 -7.29 8.36
CA PHE A 544 -20.71 -8.72 8.18
C PHE A 544 -21.64 -9.57 9.06
N ASN A 545 -21.91 -9.15 10.30
CA ASN A 545 -22.89 -9.80 11.16
C ASN A 545 -24.27 -9.82 10.51
N GLU A 546 -24.70 -8.71 9.92
CA GLU A 546 -25.95 -8.62 9.15
C GLU A 546 -25.96 -9.58 7.94
N GLU A 547 -24.84 -9.72 7.24
CA GLU A 547 -24.72 -10.66 6.12
C GLU A 547 -24.73 -12.13 6.58
N LEU A 548 -24.18 -12.46 7.75
CA LEU A 548 -24.29 -13.80 8.34
C LEU A 548 -25.75 -14.18 8.64
N HIS A 549 -26.54 -13.23 9.15
CA HIS A 549 -27.98 -13.43 9.35
C HIS A 549 -28.73 -13.64 8.03
N ARG A 550 -28.37 -12.86 7.00
CA ARG A 550 -28.93 -13.04 5.66
C ARG A 550 -28.60 -14.41 5.09
N ALA A 551 -27.35 -14.85 5.24
CA ALA A 551 -26.90 -16.16 4.78
C ALA A 551 -27.62 -17.30 5.49
N TRP A 552 -27.83 -17.19 6.80
CA TRP A 552 -28.62 -18.16 7.55
C TRP A 552 -30.06 -18.27 7.02
N LEU A 553 -30.77 -17.15 6.84
CA LEU A 553 -32.12 -17.15 6.25
C LEU A 553 -32.13 -17.77 4.84
N MET A 554 -31.11 -17.48 4.04
CA MET A 554 -30.97 -18.00 2.68
C MET A 554 -30.73 -19.51 2.66
N LEU A 555 -29.81 -20.02 3.48
CA LEU A 555 -29.53 -21.45 3.59
C LEU A 555 -30.75 -22.21 4.12
N SER A 556 -31.42 -21.69 5.15
CA SER A 556 -32.66 -22.29 5.64
C SER A 556 -33.74 -22.33 4.55
N TYR A 557 -33.93 -21.24 3.80
CA TYR A 557 -34.87 -21.21 2.67
C TYR A 557 -34.51 -22.23 1.58
N LEU A 558 -33.24 -22.32 1.19
CA LEU A 558 -32.78 -23.25 0.15
C LEU A 558 -32.96 -24.71 0.60
N ALA A 559 -32.72 -25.02 1.88
CA ALA A 559 -32.89 -26.36 2.43
C ALA A 559 -34.37 -26.77 2.42
N LEU A 560 -35.26 -25.86 2.84
CA LEU A 560 -36.71 -26.04 2.77
C LEU A 560 -37.19 -26.22 1.33
N LYS A 561 -36.71 -25.39 0.40
CA LYS A 561 -37.05 -25.48 -1.02
C LYS A 561 -36.61 -26.82 -1.63
N LEU A 562 -35.41 -27.28 -1.28
CA LEU A 562 -34.88 -28.58 -1.72
C LEU A 562 -35.76 -29.73 -1.24
N GLU A 563 -36.16 -29.72 0.03
CA GLU A 563 -37.00 -30.77 0.60
C GLU A 563 -38.41 -30.76 0.00
N ILE A 564 -39.03 -29.60 -0.15
CA ILE A 564 -40.35 -29.47 -0.82
C ILE A 564 -40.28 -30.00 -2.26
N ARG A 565 -39.21 -29.67 -2.99
CA ARG A 565 -38.99 -30.12 -4.38
C ARG A 565 -38.79 -31.63 -4.46
N LYS A 566 -37.93 -32.20 -3.61
CA LYS A 566 -37.62 -33.64 -3.61
C LYS A 566 -38.77 -34.49 -3.05
N GLY A 567 -39.45 -33.99 -2.02
CA GLY A 567 -40.60 -34.62 -1.39
C GLY A 567 -41.92 -34.41 -2.13
N LYS A 568 -41.94 -33.61 -3.21
CA LYS A 568 -43.15 -33.25 -3.98
C LYS A 568 -44.29 -32.73 -3.10
N ILE A 569 -43.95 -31.92 -2.10
CA ILE A 569 -44.90 -31.43 -1.10
C ILE A 569 -45.70 -30.26 -1.69
N SER A 570 -47.02 -30.35 -1.61
CA SER A 570 -47.91 -29.27 -2.08
C SER A 570 -48.01 -28.16 -1.03
N LEU A 571 -47.85 -26.91 -1.47
CA LEU A 571 -48.00 -25.71 -0.65
C LEU A 571 -49.39 -25.08 -0.86
N SER A 572 -49.95 -24.51 0.18
CA SER A 572 -51.15 -23.67 0.09
C SER A 572 -50.83 -22.34 -0.61
N GLU A 573 -51.86 -21.58 -0.98
CA GLU A 573 -51.68 -20.24 -1.56
C GLU A 573 -50.94 -19.29 -0.59
N SER A 574 -51.24 -19.39 0.71
CA SER A 574 -50.56 -18.59 1.74
C SER A 574 -49.10 -18.99 1.92
N GLU A 575 -48.78 -20.28 1.89
CA GLU A 575 -47.41 -20.79 1.99
C GLU A 575 -46.58 -20.45 0.75
N THR A 576 -47.19 -20.49 -0.43
CA THR A 576 -46.57 -20.04 -1.68
C THR A 576 -46.24 -18.54 -1.61
N ARG A 577 -47.15 -17.75 -1.04
CA ARG A 577 -46.93 -16.31 -0.79
C ARG A 577 -45.81 -16.06 0.21
N TYR A 578 -45.69 -16.88 1.26
CA TYR A 578 -44.57 -16.81 2.21
C TYR A 578 -43.23 -17.12 1.55
N MET A 579 -43.16 -18.16 0.73
CA MET A 579 -41.95 -18.47 -0.04
C MET A 579 -41.56 -17.32 -0.97
N ALA A 580 -42.52 -16.75 -1.69
CA ALA A 580 -42.28 -15.59 -2.56
C ALA A 580 -41.82 -14.36 -1.78
N TYR A 581 -42.40 -14.11 -0.59
CA TYR A 581 -41.98 -13.01 0.29
C TYR A 581 -40.53 -13.19 0.75
N VAL A 582 -40.14 -14.40 1.19
CA VAL A 582 -38.75 -14.67 1.62
C VAL A 582 -37.79 -14.48 0.45
N THR A 583 -38.05 -15.10 -0.70
CA THR A 583 -37.20 -14.98 -1.90
C THR A 583 -37.07 -13.53 -2.36
N GLY A 584 -38.18 -12.80 -2.46
CA GLY A 584 -38.16 -11.40 -2.90
C GLY A 584 -37.28 -10.52 -2.02
N ASN A 585 -37.32 -10.70 -0.70
CA ASN A 585 -36.47 -9.93 0.21
C ASN A 585 -34.99 -10.38 0.16
N LEU A 586 -34.72 -11.67 0.01
CA LEU A 586 -33.35 -12.23 -0.05
C LEU A 586 -32.65 -11.98 -1.39
N GLU A 587 -33.37 -11.69 -2.47
CA GLU A 587 -32.78 -11.44 -3.80
C GLU A 587 -32.53 -9.95 -4.11
N THR A 588 -33.25 -9.02 -3.47
CA THR A 588 -33.19 -7.57 -3.76
C THR A 588 -31.83 -6.89 -3.53
N GLY A 589 -30.83 -7.61 -2.99
CA GLY A 589 -29.50 -7.08 -2.69
C GLY A 589 -29.46 -5.99 -1.59
N ALA A 590 -30.61 -5.53 -1.11
CA ALA A 590 -30.75 -4.49 -0.10
C ALA A 590 -30.50 -5.01 1.32
N LYS A 591 -30.15 -4.09 2.25
CA LYS A 591 -30.05 -4.39 3.69
C LYS A 591 -31.43 -4.79 4.22
N LEU A 592 -31.49 -5.87 5.01
CA LEU A 592 -32.74 -6.35 5.61
C LEU A 592 -33.01 -5.60 6.92
N SER A 593 -34.19 -5.01 7.06
CA SER A 593 -34.61 -4.46 8.35
C SER A 593 -34.88 -5.59 9.35
N GLU A 594 -34.75 -5.30 10.65
CA GLU A 594 -35.02 -6.29 11.69
C GLU A 594 -36.47 -6.85 11.63
N LYS A 595 -37.42 -5.99 11.21
CA LYS A 595 -38.80 -6.41 10.94
C LYS A 595 -38.89 -7.42 9.80
N ILE A 596 -38.16 -7.19 8.69
CA ILE A 596 -38.14 -8.12 7.56
C ILE A 596 -37.51 -9.45 7.97
N LYS A 597 -36.37 -9.44 8.68
CA LYS A 597 -35.73 -10.66 9.18
C LYS A 597 -36.69 -11.48 10.04
N LYS A 598 -37.34 -10.83 11.02
CA LYS A 598 -38.32 -11.49 11.90
C LYS A 598 -39.47 -12.12 11.11
N ASN A 599 -40.03 -11.39 10.14
CA ASN A 599 -41.10 -11.89 9.29
C ASN A 599 -40.65 -13.09 8.44
N CYS A 600 -39.47 -13.02 7.81
CA CYS A 600 -38.89 -14.14 7.07
C CYS A 600 -38.71 -15.36 7.97
N SER A 601 -38.20 -15.14 9.19
CA SER A 601 -38.03 -16.22 10.15
C SER A 601 -39.35 -16.91 10.50
N THR A 602 -40.39 -16.14 10.81
CA THR A 602 -41.74 -16.66 11.12
C THR A 602 -42.33 -17.42 9.92
N CYS A 603 -42.15 -16.91 8.70
CA CYS A 603 -42.60 -17.59 7.48
C CYS A 603 -41.93 -18.96 7.30
N LEU A 604 -40.60 -19.03 7.43
CA LEU A 604 -39.85 -20.28 7.27
C LEU A 604 -40.25 -21.28 8.36
N GLU A 605 -40.28 -20.85 9.62
CA GLU A 605 -40.64 -21.69 10.76
C GLU A 605 -42.06 -22.25 10.66
N HIS A 606 -43.01 -21.45 10.18
CA HIS A 606 -44.39 -21.88 9.93
C HIS A 606 -44.45 -22.99 8.87
N ILE A 607 -43.73 -22.85 7.76
CA ILE A 607 -43.70 -23.85 6.69
C ILE A 607 -43.04 -25.14 7.20
N THR A 608 -41.91 -25.04 7.90
CA THR A 608 -41.22 -26.20 8.49
C THR A 608 -42.13 -27.01 9.39
N ARG A 609 -42.86 -26.33 10.29
CA ARG A 609 -43.78 -26.99 11.23
C ARG A 609 -45.00 -27.59 10.54
N ASN A 610 -45.71 -26.81 9.72
CA ASN A 610 -46.98 -27.24 9.14
C ASN A 610 -46.83 -28.37 8.11
N LYS A 611 -45.70 -28.43 7.42
CA LYS A 611 -45.41 -29.50 6.44
C LYS A 611 -44.63 -30.67 7.04
N ALA A 612 -44.37 -30.65 8.35
CA ALA A 612 -43.59 -31.67 9.06
C ALA A 612 -42.28 -32.02 8.34
N LEU A 613 -41.56 -30.98 7.90
CA LEU A 613 -40.31 -31.14 7.15
C LEU A 613 -39.22 -31.71 8.06
N GLY A 614 -38.40 -32.61 7.50
CA GLY A 614 -37.28 -33.26 8.18
C GLY A 614 -36.10 -32.31 8.40
N VAL A 615 -35.95 -31.27 7.57
CA VAL A 615 -35.00 -30.18 7.82
C VAL A 615 -35.44 -29.40 9.07
N LYS A 616 -34.56 -29.34 10.07
CA LYS A 616 -34.82 -28.62 11.32
C LYS A 616 -34.58 -27.14 11.13
N TYR A 617 -35.58 -26.33 11.47
CA TYR A 617 -35.41 -24.88 11.54
C TYR A 617 -35.07 -24.46 12.97
N THR A 618 -33.84 -24.00 13.19
CA THR A 618 -33.33 -23.55 14.51
C THR A 618 -33.13 -22.04 14.51
N ALA A 619 -34.07 -21.29 15.10
CA ALA A 619 -33.98 -19.83 15.16
C ALA A 619 -32.67 -19.37 15.85
N ILE A 620 -32.05 -18.32 15.31
CA ILE A 620 -30.88 -17.66 15.89
C ILE A 620 -31.29 -16.97 17.21
N THR A 621 -30.51 -17.15 18.27
CA THR A 621 -30.75 -16.49 19.58
C THR A 621 -30.37 -15.00 19.57
N GLU A 622 -30.82 -14.21 20.55
CA GLU A 622 -30.45 -12.79 20.63
C GLU A 622 -28.94 -12.58 20.89
N GLU A 623 -28.30 -13.51 21.60
CA GLU A 623 -26.85 -13.53 21.81
C GLU A 623 -26.13 -13.79 20.49
N GLU A 624 -26.66 -14.69 19.66
CA GLU A 624 -26.11 -15.01 18.35
C GLU A 624 -26.38 -13.92 17.31
N LYS A 625 -27.41 -13.09 17.54
CA LYS A 625 -27.60 -11.85 16.80
C LYS A 625 -26.49 -10.83 17.03
N LYS A 626 -25.79 -10.94 18.15
CA LYS A 626 -24.75 -10.00 18.60
C LYS A 626 -23.43 -10.72 18.89
N ILE A 627 -23.00 -11.63 18.01
CA ILE A 627 -21.70 -12.32 18.14
C ILE A 627 -20.46 -11.43 17.94
N ILE A 628 -20.65 -10.16 17.56
CA ILE A 628 -19.53 -9.23 17.35
C ILE A 628 -18.90 -8.82 18.68
N VAL A 629 -17.62 -9.13 18.82
CA VAL A 629 -16.77 -8.57 19.88
C VAL A 629 -16.29 -7.22 19.38
N LYS A 630 -17.05 -6.16 19.69
CA LYS A 630 -16.62 -4.80 19.36
C LYS A 630 -15.28 -4.54 20.05
N ALA A 631 -14.29 -4.09 19.27
CA ALA A 631 -13.07 -3.53 19.84
C ALA A 631 -13.51 -2.44 20.83
N ILE A 632 -12.83 -2.35 21.97
CA ILE A 632 -13.19 -1.42 23.03
C ILE A 632 -13.31 -0.02 22.41
N GLY A 633 -14.55 0.44 22.28
CA GLY A 633 -14.87 1.71 21.68
C GLY A 633 -14.15 2.80 22.45
N LEU A 634 -13.15 3.42 21.81
CA LEU A 634 -12.79 4.78 22.18
C LEU A 634 -14.04 5.58 21.83
N ALA A 635 -14.76 6.06 22.85
CA ALA A 635 -15.91 6.91 22.64
C ALA A 635 -15.54 8.09 21.72
N GLN A 636 -16.57 8.64 21.08
CA GLN A 636 -16.51 9.78 20.16
C GLN A 636 -15.39 10.76 20.53
N GLY A 637 -14.47 10.92 19.58
CA GLY A 637 -13.23 11.63 19.82
C GLY A 637 -13.46 13.03 20.35
N HIS A 638 -13.06 13.25 21.59
CA HIS A 638 -12.54 14.47 22.19
C HIS A 638 -12.18 14.04 23.62
N TRP A 639 -10.91 14.11 23.98
CA TRP A 639 -10.40 13.61 25.25
C TRP A 639 -10.75 14.64 26.34
N PHE A 640 -12.02 14.65 26.76
CA PHE A 640 -12.62 15.65 27.64
C PHE A 640 -12.23 15.46 29.12
N LYS A 641 -12.14 16.57 29.85
CA LYS A 641 -12.26 16.65 31.32
C LYS A 641 -13.71 16.91 31.80
N CYS A 642 -14.71 16.78 30.93
CA CYS A 642 -16.09 17.20 31.23
C CYS A 642 -16.77 16.23 32.23
N PRO A 643 -17.30 16.71 33.38
CA PRO A 643 -18.03 15.88 34.35
C PRO A 643 -19.31 15.22 33.82
N LYS A 644 -19.81 15.65 32.65
CA LYS A 644 -21.05 15.14 32.01
C LYS A 644 -20.80 14.37 30.72
N GLY A 645 -19.56 14.01 30.39
CA GLY A 645 -19.25 13.16 29.24
C GLY A 645 -19.61 11.69 29.50
N LYS A 646 -20.88 11.33 29.30
CA LYS A 646 -21.32 9.96 29.07
C LYS A 646 -21.44 9.70 27.57
#